data_AF-A0A9Y6JIK4-F1
#
_entry.id   AF-A0A9Y6JIK4-F1
#
_cell.length_a   1.000
_cell.length_b   1.000
_cell.length_c   1.000
_cell.angle_alpha   90.00
_cell.angle_beta   90.00
_cell.angle_gamma   90.00
#
_symmetry.space_group_name_H-M   'P 1'
#
loop_
_entity.id
_entity.type
_entity.pdbx_description
1 polymer ?
#
loop_
_entity_poly.entity_id
_entity_poly.type
_entity_poly.pdbx_seq_one_letter_code
_entity_poly.pdbx_strand_id
1 'polypeptide(L)'
;MHRLRTCAARLRPLTASQAAQTVGQQRPITVTSTGGKRTFQPIRCYTAPVASEPFLNGTSSNYVEEMYYAWLENPKSVHKSWDVFFRNANAGAPPGAAYQSPLGLSAASSLVAPQLSSLVGAQPNVEKLVEDHLAVQSLIRAYQIRGHHVAQLDPLGIMDADLDSCVPTDIITSSDKLGDYVPAEDRKLSQGLCRKRPDSVWLQEAWRGRWWWSVGGVWWWSVGAPVVVCGGAGGGLQMLSAERPWGHPALLSYRCADVEFRIGDQRRHAGHQKRSWCFCFGAQKLGDPHKPHGVRHTDTHRRTHTDTHTGSGNEQLKCFTGKLFRTMTVCVRVCVRVCVCVRVSVQMAYCQHIGVEFMFINDLDQCQWIRQKFETPGVMQFTLEEKRTLLARMVRSTRFEEFLQKKWSAEKRFGLEGCESLIPALKTIIDKSSENGVENVIMGMPHRGRLNVLANVIRKELEQIFCQFDSKLEAADEGSGDVKYHLGMYHRRINRVTDRNITLSLVANPSHLEAVDPVVQGKTKADQFYCGDTDGKRVMSILLHGDAAFAGQGIVYETFHLSDLPSYTTHGTVHVVVNNQIGFTTDPRMARSSPYPTDVARVVNAPIFHVNADDPEAVIYVCKVAAEWRATFHKDVVVDLVCYRRMGHNEMDEPMFTQPLMYKQIKKQKPVLQKYAEKLIAEGAVSRQEYEEEIAKYDKICEEAYARSKDEKILHIKHWLDSPWPGFFTLDGQPKSMSCPSTGLTEDNLNHIGQAASSVPVEDFTIHGGLSRILKGRAEMVKNRMVDWALGEYMAFGSLLKEGIHIRLSGQDVERGTFSHRHHVLHDQNVDKRTCIPMNHLSPDQAPYTVCNSSLSEYGVLGFELGFAMASPNALILWEAQFGDFQNTAQCIIDQFICAGQAKWVRQNGIVLLLPHGMEGMGPEHSSARPERFLQMCNDDPDVLPNITEDLAVRQLYDCNWIVVNCSTPANYFHVLRRQILLPFRKPLIIFTPKSLLRHPEARSSFDEMLPGTHFQRLIPEVGVAAERPEAVKRLIFCTGKVYYELTKERKSRGLEDTVAISRIEQLSPFPFDQVKAETERFPNADLVWCQEEHKNQGYYDYVKPRIRTTTQKAKPVWYAGRDPAAAPATGNKNTHLIELRRFLDTAFHLDAFRDQQ
;
A
#
# COMPACT_ATOMS: atom_id res chain seq x y z
N MET A 1 -15.85 5.95 -23.79
CA MET A 1 -14.60 5.56 -24.49
C MET A 1 -14.50 4.03 -24.54
N HIS A 2 -15.14 3.34 -25.50
CA HIS A 2 -15.32 1.86 -25.41
C HIS A 2 -15.02 1.07 -26.70
N ARG A 3 -14.28 1.66 -27.66
CA ARG A 3 -13.83 1.01 -28.91
C ARG A 3 -12.31 1.11 -29.13
N LEU A 4 -11.52 0.78 -28.09
CA LEU A 4 -10.06 0.94 -28.12
C LEU A 4 -9.26 -0.17 -27.38
N ARG A 5 -9.87 -1.33 -27.10
CA ARG A 5 -9.22 -2.44 -26.35
C ARG A 5 -9.23 -3.82 -27.03
N THR A 6 -9.57 -3.90 -28.32
CA THR A 6 -9.70 -5.18 -29.07
C THR A 6 -8.70 -5.39 -30.22
N CYS A 7 -7.49 -4.82 -30.10
CA CYS A 7 -6.36 -5.11 -31.02
C CYS A 7 -5.08 -5.66 -30.33
N ALA A 8 -4.97 -5.62 -29.00
CA ALA A 8 -3.73 -5.91 -28.26
C ALA A 8 -3.60 -7.39 -27.81
N ALA A 9 -3.90 -8.35 -28.69
CA ALA A 9 -3.96 -9.78 -28.37
C ALA A 9 -3.21 -10.71 -29.35
N ARG A 10 -2.20 -10.18 -30.06
CA ARG A 10 -1.19 -10.96 -30.80
C ARG A 10 0.17 -10.26 -30.67
N LEU A 11 1.26 -11.03 -30.82
CA LEU A 11 2.69 -10.67 -30.58
C LEU A 11 3.22 -10.94 -29.16
N ARG A 12 3.54 -12.23 -28.89
CA ARG A 12 4.75 -12.61 -28.15
C ARG A 12 5.72 -13.28 -29.13
N PRO A 13 7.03 -13.03 -29.08
CA PRO A 13 8.00 -13.75 -29.90
C PRO A 13 8.30 -15.14 -29.31
N LEU A 14 8.57 -16.11 -30.17
CA LEU A 14 9.22 -17.37 -29.83
C LEU A 14 10.47 -17.56 -30.70
N THR A 15 11.53 -18.07 -30.09
CA THR A 15 12.87 -18.19 -30.67
C THR A 15 13.08 -19.52 -31.37
N ALA A 16 13.80 -19.46 -32.51
CA ALA A 16 14.61 -20.51 -33.16
C ALA A 16 14.04 -21.95 -33.33
N SER A 17 14.21 -22.50 -34.53
CA SER A 17 13.80 -23.86 -34.87
C SER A 17 14.94 -24.89 -34.69
N GLN A 18 14.54 -26.14 -34.43
CA GLN A 18 15.11 -27.33 -35.11
C GLN A 18 13.99 -28.35 -35.33
N ALA A 19 14.21 -29.31 -36.24
CA ALA A 19 13.12 -29.95 -36.99
C ALA A 19 12.92 -31.44 -36.69
N ALA A 20 11.67 -31.89 -36.81
CA ALA A 20 11.29 -33.26 -37.12
C ALA A 20 10.10 -33.23 -38.12
N GLN A 21 10.02 -34.21 -39.01
CA GLN A 21 9.07 -34.24 -40.14
C GLN A 21 7.85 -35.12 -39.85
N THR A 22 6.68 -34.79 -40.41
CA THR A 22 5.82 -35.77 -41.10
C THR A 22 4.76 -35.10 -42.00
N VAL A 23 4.22 -35.86 -42.96
CA VAL A 23 3.41 -35.41 -44.10
C VAL A 23 1.90 -35.50 -43.82
N GLY A 24 1.09 -34.58 -44.36
CA GLY A 24 -0.39 -34.63 -44.29
C GLY A 24 -1.08 -33.81 -45.40
N GLN A 25 -1.92 -34.46 -46.20
CA GLN A 25 -2.47 -34.04 -47.50
C GLN A 25 -3.48 -32.86 -47.53
N GLN A 26 -3.36 -32.02 -48.59
CA GLN A 26 -4.37 -31.66 -49.63
C GLN A 26 -5.78 -31.14 -49.22
N ARG A 27 -6.17 -29.87 -49.54
CA ARG A 27 -6.77 -29.31 -50.81
C ARG A 27 -8.33 -29.40 -50.88
N PRO A 28 -9.05 -28.64 -51.75
CA PRO A 28 -8.82 -27.27 -52.28
C PRO A 28 -10.10 -26.38 -52.54
N ILE A 29 -9.91 -25.08 -52.89
CA ILE A 29 -10.82 -24.23 -53.74
C ILE A 29 -12.20 -23.87 -53.08
N THR A 30 -13.07 -22.89 -53.44
CA THR A 30 -13.32 -21.88 -54.53
C THR A 30 -13.53 -20.44 -53.91
N VAL A 31 -14.25 -19.46 -54.51
CA VAL A 31 -13.77 -18.43 -55.47
C VAL A 31 -14.71 -17.17 -55.45
N THR A 32 -14.32 -16.06 -56.11
CA THR A 32 -15.09 -14.78 -56.39
C THR A 32 -15.55 -13.95 -55.17
N SER A 33 -15.16 -12.67 -54.96
CA SER A 33 -15.34 -11.41 -55.73
C SER A 33 -16.79 -10.86 -55.69
N THR A 34 -17.09 -9.55 -55.55
CA THR A 34 -16.44 -8.31 -56.05
C THR A 34 -16.66 -7.10 -55.11
N GLY A 35 -16.13 -5.91 -55.46
CA GLY A 35 -16.57 -4.60 -54.92
C GLY A 35 -15.55 -3.88 -54.03
N GLY A 36 -14.83 -2.89 -54.57
CA GLY A 36 -13.77 -2.16 -53.84
C GLY A 36 -14.08 -0.68 -53.59
N LYS A 37 -13.56 -0.15 -52.47
CA LYS A 37 -13.30 1.29 -52.27
C LYS A 37 -11.88 1.46 -51.69
N ARG A 38 -11.14 2.45 -52.19
CA ARG A 38 -9.74 2.69 -51.81
C ARG A 38 -9.65 3.22 -50.38
N THR A 39 -8.81 2.60 -49.57
CA THR A 39 -8.21 3.21 -48.37
C THR A 39 -6.70 2.97 -48.43
N PHE A 40 -5.89 3.99 -48.13
CA PHE A 40 -4.44 3.84 -48.04
C PHE A 40 -4.10 3.22 -46.68
N GLN A 41 -3.36 2.11 -46.68
CA GLN A 41 -2.72 1.59 -45.47
C GLN A 41 -1.20 1.60 -45.63
N PRO A 42 -0.45 2.23 -44.71
CA PRO A 42 1.01 2.14 -44.69
C PRO A 42 1.44 0.81 -44.04
N ILE A 43 1.64 -0.22 -44.86
CA ILE A 43 2.29 -1.45 -44.39
C ILE A 43 3.78 -1.14 -44.17
N ARG A 44 4.25 -1.24 -42.92
CA ARG A 44 5.67 -1.23 -42.58
C ARG A 44 6.12 -2.62 -42.14
N CYS A 45 6.97 -3.25 -42.95
CA CYS A 45 7.70 -4.46 -42.57
C CYS A 45 9.13 -4.08 -42.18
N TYR A 46 9.46 -4.13 -40.88
CA TYR A 46 10.84 -4.00 -40.42
C TYR A 46 11.49 -5.37 -40.20
N THR A 47 12.13 -5.87 -41.25
CA THR A 47 13.09 -7.00 -41.18
C THR A 47 14.42 -6.58 -41.78
N ALA A 48 15.06 -5.60 -41.14
CA ALA A 48 16.42 -5.17 -41.45
C ALA A 48 17.43 -5.97 -40.62
N PRO A 49 18.57 -6.42 -41.18
CA PRO A 49 19.70 -6.85 -40.38
C PRO A 49 20.29 -5.65 -39.64
N VAL A 50 20.51 -5.77 -38.32
CA VAL A 50 21.07 -4.70 -37.47
C VAL A 50 22.45 -4.19 -37.95
N ALA A 51 23.14 -4.97 -38.78
CA ALA A 51 24.45 -4.65 -39.34
C ALA A 51 24.49 -3.49 -40.36
N SER A 52 23.38 -3.12 -41.02
CA SER A 52 23.39 -2.07 -42.06
C SER A 52 23.11 -0.66 -41.53
N GLU A 53 22.52 -0.52 -40.35
CA GLU A 53 22.27 0.77 -39.69
C GLU A 53 22.53 0.63 -38.18
N PRO A 54 23.79 0.82 -37.70
CA PRO A 54 24.21 0.39 -36.35
C PRO A 54 23.53 1.16 -35.20
N PHE A 55 22.89 2.30 -35.49
CA PHE A 55 22.09 3.06 -34.53
C PHE A 55 20.67 2.47 -34.33
N LEU A 56 20.21 1.55 -35.18
CA LEU A 56 18.92 0.83 -35.08
C LEU A 56 19.07 -0.51 -34.34
N ASN A 57 19.79 -0.52 -33.22
CA ASN A 57 19.94 -1.73 -32.40
C ASN A 57 18.80 -1.87 -31.37
N GLY A 58 18.71 -3.04 -30.73
CA GLY A 58 17.61 -3.37 -29.80
C GLY A 58 17.53 -2.51 -28.51
N THR A 59 18.43 -1.56 -28.29
CA THR A 59 18.36 -0.62 -27.15
C THR A 59 17.85 0.78 -27.53
N SER A 60 17.70 1.08 -28.83
CA SER A 60 17.24 2.39 -29.33
C SER A 60 15.82 2.40 -29.91
N SER A 61 15.13 1.25 -29.98
CA SER A 61 13.80 1.10 -30.62
C SER A 61 12.81 2.17 -30.21
N ASN A 62 12.56 2.34 -28.91
CA ASN A 62 11.56 3.27 -28.38
C ASN A 62 11.91 4.74 -28.69
N TYR A 63 13.21 5.08 -28.76
CA TYR A 63 13.65 6.42 -29.13
C TYR A 63 13.43 6.70 -30.63
N VAL A 64 13.65 5.71 -31.48
CA VAL A 64 13.34 5.82 -32.92
C VAL A 64 11.82 5.93 -33.14
N GLU A 65 11.02 5.25 -32.32
CA GLU A 65 9.56 5.41 -32.30
C GLU A 65 9.14 6.81 -31.79
N GLU A 66 9.65 7.29 -30.66
CA GLU A 66 9.41 8.65 -30.15
C GLU A 66 9.76 9.74 -31.18
N MET A 67 10.94 9.64 -31.80
CA MET A 67 11.34 10.55 -32.88
C MET A 67 10.44 10.41 -34.11
N TYR A 68 9.97 9.20 -34.45
CA TYR A 68 9.05 9.01 -35.57
C TYR A 68 7.67 9.59 -35.30
N TYR A 69 7.13 9.46 -34.09
CA TYR A 69 5.86 10.07 -33.69
C TYR A 69 5.96 11.61 -33.66
N ALA A 70 7.02 12.17 -33.06
CA ALA A 70 7.26 13.61 -33.08
C ALA A 70 7.40 14.16 -34.51
N TRP A 71 8.06 13.40 -35.40
CA TRP A 71 8.18 13.74 -36.82
C TRP A 71 6.85 13.65 -37.59
N LEU A 72 5.97 12.69 -37.24
CA LEU A 72 4.63 12.58 -37.82
C LEU A 72 3.72 13.76 -37.43
N GLU A 73 3.80 14.25 -36.19
CA GLU A 73 3.07 15.45 -35.76
C GLU A 73 3.62 16.72 -36.44
N ASN A 74 4.95 16.84 -36.52
CA ASN A 74 5.62 17.96 -37.17
C ASN A 74 7.02 17.55 -37.64
N PRO A 75 7.29 17.46 -38.97
CA PRO A 75 8.60 17.10 -39.48
C PRO A 75 9.78 18.00 -39.07
N LYS A 76 9.50 19.17 -38.47
CA LYS A 76 10.50 20.12 -37.92
C LYS A 76 10.72 19.98 -36.41
N SER A 77 10.01 19.10 -35.71
CA SER A 77 10.21 18.85 -34.27
C SER A 77 11.52 18.09 -34.00
N VAL A 78 11.87 17.19 -34.92
CA VAL A 78 13.11 16.39 -34.89
C VAL A 78 14.24 17.05 -35.68
N HIS A 79 15.47 16.62 -35.42
CA HIS A 79 16.63 17.07 -36.18
C HIS A 79 16.54 16.68 -37.66
N LYS A 80 17.15 17.49 -38.55
CA LYS A 80 17.05 17.32 -40.01
C LYS A 80 17.55 15.96 -40.52
N SER A 81 18.44 15.29 -39.78
CA SER A 81 18.85 13.91 -40.08
C SER A 81 17.70 12.91 -39.92
N TRP A 82 16.94 13.00 -38.83
CA TRP A 82 15.72 12.19 -38.60
C TRP A 82 14.64 12.52 -39.62
N ASP A 83 14.47 13.80 -39.98
CA ASP A 83 13.53 14.22 -41.03
C ASP A 83 13.84 13.59 -42.40
N VAL A 84 15.11 13.61 -42.83
CA VAL A 84 15.53 12.94 -44.08
C VAL A 84 15.38 11.42 -43.97
N PHE A 85 15.81 10.83 -42.85
CA PHE A 85 15.72 9.38 -42.61
C PHE A 85 14.28 8.87 -42.68
N PHE A 86 13.34 9.50 -41.95
CA PHE A 86 11.94 9.07 -41.91
C PHE A 86 11.21 9.31 -43.23
N ARG A 87 11.54 10.37 -43.98
CA ARG A 87 11.05 10.56 -45.36
C ARG A 87 11.50 9.42 -46.26
N ASN A 88 12.79 9.10 -46.28
CA ASN A 88 13.36 8.09 -47.16
C ASN A 88 12.86 6.68 -46.78
N ALA A 89 12.75 6.37 -45.48
CA ALA A 89 12.15 5.13 -44.99
C ALA A 89 10.67 5.00 -45.41
N ASN A 90 9.87 6.06 -45.32
CA ASN A 90 8.48 6.06 -45.83
C ASN A 90 8.37 6.07 -47.36
N ALA A 91 9.40 6.51 -48.07
CA ALA A 91 9.52 6.38 -49.53
C ALA A 91 9.98 4.97 -49.98
N GLY A 92 10.21 4.04 -49.05
CA GLY A 92 10.60 2.66 -49.35
C GLY A 92 12.10 2.46 -49.64
N ALA A 93 12.97 3.36 -49.16
CA ALA A 93 14.42 3.16 -49.29
C ALA A 93 14.87 1.87 -48.58
N PRO A 94 15.80 1.08 -49.19
CA PRO A 94 16.30 -0.14 -48.57
C PRO A 94 17.17 0.14 -47.34
N PRO A 95 17.34 -0.85 -46.42
CA PRO A 95 18.17 -0.70 -45.23
C PRO A 95 19.61 -0.28 -45.56
N GLY A 96 20.13 0.72 -44.85
CA GLY A 96 21.43 1.35 -45.11
C GLY A 96 21.40 2.48 -46.14
N ALA A 97 20.27 2.72 -46.82
CA ALA A 97 20.10 3.81 -47.79
C ALA A 97 19.05 4.86 -47.38
N ALA A 98 18.34 4.66 -46.26
CA ALA A 98 17.37 5.62 -45.75
C ALA A 98 18.05 6.88 -45.18
N TYR A 99 19.19 6.71 -44.50
CA TYR A 99 19.99 7.85 -44.04
C TYR A 99 20.78 8.48 -45.20
N GLN A 100 20.64 9.80 -45.38
CA GLN A 100 21.48 10.60 -46.29
C GLN A 100 21.90 11.90 -45.61
N SER A 101 23.19 12.23 -45.69
CA SER A 101 23.70 13.50 -45.17
C SER A 101 23.22 14.69 -46.03
N PRO A 102 22.82 15.84 -45.43
CA PRO A 102 22.33 16.98 -46.20
C PRO A 102 23.36 17.54 -47.20
N LEU A 103 23.00 17.54 -48.49
CA LEU A 103 23.86 17.99 -49.59
C LEU A 103 24.36 19.44 -49.42
N GLY A 104 25.67 19.64 -49.61
CA GLY A 104 26.33 20.95 -49.61
C GLY A 104 27.33 21.09 -50.76
N LEU A 105 26.88 21.72 -51.86
CA LEU A 105 27.71 22.40 -52.89
C LEU A 105 28.98 21.66 -53.38
N SER A 106 28.83 20.62 -54.21
CA SER A 106 29.96 20.00 -54.94
C SER A 106 29.67 19.58 -56.39
N ALA A 107 28.66 20.19 -57.03
CA ALA A 107 28.21 19.83 -58.39
C ALA A 107 28.87 20.69 -59.50
N ALA A 108 30.20 20.75 -59.53
CA ALA A 108 30.98 21.35 -60.61
C ALA A 108 32.40 20.74 -60.68
N SER A 109 33.03 20.84 -61.86
CA SER A 109 34.43 20.47 -62.13
C SER A 109 34.81 18.98 -62.04
N SER A 110 34.24 18.16 -62.92
CA SER A 110 34.92 16.94 -63.40
C SER A 110 35.93 17.33 -64.48
N LEU A 111 37.25 17.25 -64.19
CA LEU A 111 38.38 16.95 -65.12
C LEU A 111 39.75 17.30 -64.46
N VAL A 112 40.81 16.61 -64.90
CA VAL A 112 42.27 16.82 -64.60
C VAL A 112 42.78 16.46 -63.19
N ALA A 113 43.38 15.27 -63.11
CA ALA A 113 44.64 14.85 -62.44
C ALA A 113 44.95 15.16 -60.93
N PRO A 114 45.79 14.34 -60.25
CA PRO A 114 45.69 14.18 -58.79
C PRO A 114 46.93 14.64 -57.98
N GLN A 115 46.99 15.91 -57.57
CA GLN A 115 47.93 16.39 -56.52
C GLN A 115 47.34 17.55 -55.69
N LEU A 116 46.46 17.27 -54.71
CA LEU A 116 46.07 18.23 -53.64
C LEU A 116 45.25 17.58 -52.49
N SER A 117 45.75 16.48 -51.92
CA SER A 117 45.02 15.63 -50.96
C SER A 117 45.22 15.97 -49.47
N SER A 118 45.53 17.22 -49.09
CA SER A 118 46.05 17.55 -47.75
C SER A 118 45.39 18.69 -46.96
N LEU A 119 44.35 19.38 -47.48
CA LEU A 119 43.87 20.65 -46.88
C LEU A 119 42.35 20.85 -46.72
N VAL A 120 41.52 19.80 -46.82
CA VAL A 120 40.05 19.91 -46.57
C VAL A 120 39.61 18.91 -45.49
N GLY A 121 39.68 19.32 -44.23
CA GLY A 121 39.35 18.50 -43.06
C GLY A 121 38.49 19.22 -42.02
N ALA A 122 37.27 19.63 -42.40
CA ALA A 122 36.28 20.22 -41.48
C ALA A 122 34.83 20.17 -42.04
N GLN A 123 34.24 18.98 -42.13
CA GLN A 123 32.78 18.82 -42.10
C GLN A 123 32.39 18.44 -40.66
N PRO A 124 31.33 19.03 -40.07
CA PRO A 124 30.82 18.55 -38.78
C PRO A 124 30.21 17.16 -39.00
N ASN A 125 30.83 16.10 -38.47
CA ASN A 125 30.30 14.77 -38.71
C ASN A 125 28.92 14.61 -38.05
N VAL A 126 27.88 14.44 -38.87
CA VAL A 126 26.49 14.37 -38.41
C VAL A 126 26.26 13.11 -37.58
N GLU A 127 26.98 12.03 -37.89
CA GLU A 127 27.01 10.80 -37.09
C GLU A 127 27.46 11.12 -35.65
N LYS A 128 28.56 11.84 -35.50
CA LYS A 128 29.09 12.27 -34.20
C LYS A 128 28.13 13.18 -33.43
N LEU A 129 27.38 14.06 -34.13
CA LEU A 129 26.34 14.88 -33.49
C LEU A 129 25.16 14.05 -32.99
N VAL A 130 24.81 12.96 -33.70
CA VAL A 130 23.79 11.99 -33.29
C VAL A 130 24.30 11.13 -32.13
N GLU A 131 25.55 10.68 -32.16
CA GLU A 131 26.23 9.98 -31.05
C GLU A 131 26.25 10.85 -29.77
N ASP A 132 26.64 12.12 -29.88
CA ASP A 132 26.66 13.06 -28.75
C ASP A 132 25.26 13.28 -28.17
N HIS A 133 24.23 13.42 -29.02
CA HIS A 133 22.84 13.53 -28.56
C HIS A 133 22.36 12.25 -27.87
N LEU A 134 22.65 11.07 -28.44
CA LEU A 134 22.33 9.77 -27.85
C LEU A 134 23.08 9.54 -26.54
N ALA A 135 24.33 10.01 -26.41
CA ALA A 135 25.12 9.94 -25.19
C ALA A 135 24.53 10.84 -24.09
N VAL A 136 24.12 12.06 -24.43
CA VAL A 136 23.42 12.97 -23.49
C VAL A 136 22.07 12.40 -23.05
N GLN A 137 21.27 11.84 -23.97
CA GLN A 137 20.00 11.19 -23.60
C GLN A 137 20.24 9.93 -22.75
N SER A 138 21.27 9.14 -23.05
CA SER A 138 21.66 7.98 -22.24
C SER A 138 22.11 8.39 -20.84
N LEU A 139 22.84 9.51 -20.70
CA LEU A 139 23.24 10.08 -19.42
C LEU A 139 21.99 10.52 -18.62
N ILE A 140 21.11 11.33 -19.21
CA ILE A 140 19.85 11.76 -18.58
C ILE A 140 19.04 10.55 -18.11
N ARG A 141 18.85 9.55 -18.97
CA ARG A 141 18.10 8.32 -18.66
C ARG A 141 18.78 7.47 -17.58
N ALA A 142 20.12 7.42 -17.55
CA ALA A 142 20.85 6.73 -16.48
C ALA A 142 20.64 7.41 -15.11
N TYR A 143 20.61 8.75 -15.06
CA TYR A 143 20.25 9.49 -13.84
C TYR A 143 18.77 9.34 -13.46
N GLN A 144 17.83 9.36 -14.42
CA GLN A 144 16.40 9.13 -14.15
C GLN A 144 16.10 7.71 -13.64
N ILE A 145 16.83 6.69 -14.11
CA ILE A 145 16.63 5.30 -13.69
C ILE A 145 17.39 4.98 -12.41
N ARG A 146 18.66 5.40 -12.29
CA ARG A 146 19.59 4.95 -11.23
C ARG A 146 20.13 6.05 -10.31
N GLY A 147 19.77 7.32 -10.53
CA GLY A 147 20.29 8.45 -9.74
C GLY A 147 19.98 8.35 -8.24
N HIS A 148 18.83 7.75 -7.91
CA HIS A 148 18.39 7.49 -6.54
C HIS A 148 19.34 6.55 -5.75
N HIS A 149 20.11 5.67 -6.41
CA HIS A 149 21.16 4.86 -5.77
C HIS A 149 22.40 5.68 -5.34
N VAL A 150 22.59 6.87 -5.91
CA VAL A 150 23.74 7.76 -5.63
C VAL A 150 23.28 9.12 -5.09
N ALA A 151 22.06 9.16 -4.54
CA ALA A 151 21.50 10.29 -3.82
C ALA A 151 21.96 10.31 -2.36
N GLN A 152 22.11 11.50 -1.79
CA GLN A 152 22.60 11.74 -0.43
C GLN A 152 21.48 11.57 0.60
N LEU A 153 20.88 10.38 0.60
CA LEU A 153 19.67 10.06 1.37
C LEU A 153 19.94 9.75 2.84
N ASP A 154 21.02 9.04 3.14
CA ASP A 154 21.34 8.61 4.51
C ASP A 154 21.97 9.75 5.33
N PRO A 155 21.31 10.28 6.38
CA PRO A 155 21.90 11.28 7.26
C PRO A 155 23.09 10.76 8.08
N LEU A 156 23.23 9.44 8.26
CA LEU A 156 24.26 8.81 9.11
C LEU A 156 25.56 8.48 8.37
N GLY A 157 25.51 8.29 7.04
CA GLY A 157 26.67 7.87 6.23
C GLY A 157 27.15 6.45 6.58
N ILE A 158 26.22 5.51 6.70
CA ILE A 158 26.46 4.10 7.05
C ILE A 158 25.84 3.11 6.05
N MET A 159 24.90 3.51 5.19
CA MET A 159 24.30 2.60 4.19
C MET A 159 25.30 2.02 3.19
N ASP A 160 26.42 2.72 2.93
CA ASP A 160 27.54 2.28 2.08
C ASP A 160 28.33 1.06 2.63
N ALA A 161 28.00 0.56 3.84
CA ALA A 161 28.84 -0.42 4.54
C ALA A 161 28.83 -1.83 3.92
N ASP A 162 27.75 -2.25 3.28
CA ASP A 162 27.59 -3.59 2.67
C ASP A 162 26.62 -3.63 1.45
N LEU A 163 26.06 -2.49 1.03
CA LEU A 163 25.42 -2.40 -0.30
C LEU A 163 26.50 -2.06 -1.32
N ASP A 164 26.45 -2.69 -2.50
CA ASP A 164 27.52 -2.65 -3.50
C ASP A 164 27.86 -1.22 -3.92
N SER A 165 28.97 -0.67 -3.39
CA SER A 165 29.32 0.75 -3.47
C SER A 165 29.80 1.19 -4.87
N CYS A 166 29.56 0.37 -5.88
CA CYS A 166 29.80 0.69 -7.27
C CYS A 166 28.73 1.66 -7.77
N VAL A 167 29.12 2.93 -8.02
CA VAL A 167 28.32 3.83 -8.85
C VAL A 167 27.95 3.06 -10.12
N PRO A 168 26.66 2.91 -10.47
CA PRO A 168 26.26 1.97 -11.52
C PRO A 168 27.00 2.20 -12.84
N THR A 169 27.45 1.12 -13.47
CA THR A 169 28.29 1.16 -14.68
C THR A 169 27.71 2.00 -15.80
N ASP A 170 26.39 2.14 -15.87
CA ASP A 170 25.70 2.97 -16.87
C ASP A 170 25.92 4.47 -16.62
N ILE A 171 25.96 4.91 -15.36
CA ILE A 171 26.29 6.28 -14.96
C ILE A 171 27.79 6.55 -15.17
N ILE A 172 28.66 5.58 -14.85
CA ILE A 172 30.11 5.68 -15.11
C ILE A 172 30.37 5.77 -16.61
N THR A 173 29.95 4.77 -17.39
CA THR A 173 30.27 4.70 -18.83
C THR A 173 29.61 5.80 -19.66
N SER A 174 28.44 6.33 -19.27
CA SER A 174 27.90 7.55 -19.88
C SER A 174 28.69 8.79 -19.47
N SER A 175 29.15 8.90 -18.22
CA SER A 175 30.04 9.97 -17.78
C SER A 175 31.40 9.96 -18.49
N ASP A 176 31.95 8.77 -18.76
CA ASP A 176 33.28 8.59 -19.37
C ASP A 176 33.24 8.79 -20.90
N LYS A 177 32.17 8.35 -21.58
CA LYS A 177 31.92 8.69 -23.00
C LYS A 177 31.86 10.20 -23.25
N LEU A 178 31.44 10.99 -22.25
CA LEU A 178 31.52 12.44 -22.29
C LEU A 178 32.83 13.01 -21.69
N GLY A 179 33.59 12.20 -20.96
CA GLY A 179 34.86 12.57 -20.32
C GLY A 179 36.02 12.80 -21.29
N ASP A 180 35.96 12.15 -22.46
CA ASP A 180 36.92 12.33 -23.57
C ASP A 180 36.81 13.69 -24.27
N TYR A 181 35.73 14.45 -24.03
CA TYR A 181 35.53 15.80 -24.56
C TYR A 181 36.11 16.91 -23.67
N VAL A 182 36.67 16.59 -22.50
CA VAL A 182 37.19 17.58 -21.54
C VAL A 182 38.73 17.49 -21.47
N PRO A 183 39.46 18.47 -22.04
CA PRO A 183 40.92 18.53 -21.92
C PRO A 183 41.39 18.49 -20.47
N ALA A 184 42.54 17.86 -20.23
CA ALA A 184 43.04 17.60 -18.88
C ALA A 184 43.26 18.88 -18.04
N GLU A 185 43.47 20.03 -18.67
CA GLU A 185 43.64 21.33 -18.02
C GLU A 185 42.33 21.90 -17.45
N ASP A 186 41.20 21.75 -18.17
CA ASP A 186 39.88 22.26 -17.74
C ASP A 186 39.29 21.45 -16.56
N ARG A 187 39.76 20.22 -16.32
CA ARG A 187 39.35 19.38 -15.16
C ARG A 187 39.65 20.02 -13.80
N LYS A 188 40.52 21.04 -13.72
CA LYS A 188 40.79 21.81 -12.49
C LYS A 188 39.87 23.03 -12.32
N LEU A 189 39.29 23.55 -13.40
CA LEU A 189 38.39 24.72 -13.35
C LEU A 189 36.97 24.34 -12.93
N SER A 190 36.49 23.16 -13.30
CA SER A 190 35.17 22.64 -12.88
C SER A 190 35.05 22.55 -11.35
N GLN A 191 36.09 22.07 -10.66
CA GLN A 191 36.13 21.97 -9.20
C GLN A 191 36.14 23.35 -8.50
N GLY A 192 36.67 24.39 -9.15
CA GLY A 192 36.71 25.76 -8.59
C GLY A 192 35.39 26.53 -8.71
N LEU A 193 34.60 26.26 -9.77
CA LEU A 193 33.34 26.97 -10.04
C LEU A 193 32.18 26.50 -9.15
N CYS A 194 32.21 25.28 -8.63
CA CYS A 194 31.17 24.71 -7.75
C CYS A 194 31.01 25.40 -6.35
N ARG A 195 31.64 26.55 -6.10
CA ARG A 195 31.63 27.24 -4.79
C ARG A 195 31.06 28.67 -4.80
N LYS A 196 30.40 29.13 -5.86
CA LYS A 196 29.72 30.45 -5.89
C LYS A 196 28.32 30.36 -6.49
N ARG A 197 27.39 31.17 -5.97
CA ARG A 197 25.98 31.24 -6.41
C ARG A 197 25.88 31.69 -7.88
N PRO A 198 24.98 31.10 -8.70
CA PRO A 198 24.82 31.44 -10.10
C PRO A 198 23.84 32.62 -10.32
N ASP A 199 24.15 33.79 -9.76
CA ASP A 199 23.29 34.99 -9.81
C ASP A 199 23.34 35.72 -11.19
N SER A 200 23.61 34.99 -12.28
CA SER A 200 23.81 35.55 -13.62
C SER A 200 22.57 35.39 -14.53
N VAL A 201 21.94 36.51 -14.88
CA VAL A 201 20.76 36.62 -15.78
C VAL A 201 20.91 35.81 -17.08
N TRP A 202 22.13 35.72 -17.62
CA TRP A 202 22.51 34.91 -18.79
C TRP A 202 22.00 33.45 -18.77
N LEU A 203 21.90 32.82 -17.60
CA LEU A 203 21.39 31.44 -17.49
C LEU A 203 19.86 31.34 -17.65
N GLN A 204 19.11 32.40 -17.33
CA GLN A 204 17.66 32.41 -17.48
C GLN A 204 17.22 32.68 -18.92
N GLU A 205 17.97 33.49 -19.68
CA GLU A 205 17.61 33.80 -21.07
C GLU A 205 17.88 32.62 -22.01
N ALA A 206 18.95 31.85 -21.78
CA ALA A 206 19.25 30.62 -22.53
C ALA A 206 18.12 29.58 -22.44
N TRP A 207 17.38 29.54 -21.32
CA TRP A 207 16.23 28.65 -21.10
C TRP A 207 14.91 29.14 -21.72
N ARG A 208 14.79 30.43 -22.11
CA ARG A 208 13.54 31.01 -22.64
C ARG A 208 13.37 30.88 -24.16
N GLY A 209 14.16 30.04 -24.83
CA GLY A 209 13.95 29.63 -26.23
C GLY A 209 14.06 30.74 -27.30
N ARG A 210 14.55 31.94 -26.96
CA ARG A 210 14.64 33.08 -27.91
C ARG A 210 16.03 33.22 -28.54
N TRP A 211 16.28 32.40 -29.56
CA TRP A 211 17.31 32.64 -30.57
C TRP A 211 16.71 32.60 -31.98
N TRP A 212 16.07 33.70 -32.38
CA TRP A 212 15.68 33.94 -33.77
C TRP A 212 16.83 34.61 -34.52
N TRP A 213 17.28 34.01 -35.62
CA TRP A 213 18.26 34.64 -36.51
C TRP A 213 17.54 35.59 -37.49
N SER A 214 17.83 36.88 -37.38
CA SER A 214 17.61 37.88 -38.42
C SER A 214 18.87 38.74 -38.57
N VAL A 215 19.14 39.25 -39.77
CA VAL A 215 20.44 39.84 -40.14
C VAL A 215 20.28 41.30 -40.54
N GLY A 216 20.91 42.19 -39.78
CA GLY A 216 21.11 43.60 -40.15
C GLY A 216 21.04 44.58 -38.97
N GLY A 217 21.90 45.61 -38.97
CA GLY A 217 21.88 46.71 -37.98
C GLY A 217 23.27 47.09 -37.45
N VAL A 218 23.66 48.35 -37.65
CA VAL A 218 24.95 48.95 -37.22
C VAL A 218 24.72 49.85 -35.98
N TRP A 219 25.75 50.11 -35.15
CA TRP A 219 26.18 51.45 -34.63
C TRP A 219 26.90 51.45 -33.24
N TRP A 220 28.22 51.70 -33.29
CA TRP A 220 29.11 52.56 -32.43
C TRP A 220 29.26 52.49 -30.87
N TRP A 221 30.53 52.29 -30.44
CA TRP A 221 31.35 53.02 -29.40
C TRP A 221 30.78 53.34 -27.98
N SER A 222 31.43 53.06 -26.82
CA SER A 222 32.71 53.65 -26.35
C SER A 222 33.25 53.11 -24.98
N VAL A 223 34.59 52.98 -24.88
CA VAL A 223 35.56 53.26 -23.78
C VAL A 223 35.16 53.21 -22.26
N GLY A 224 35.98 52.53 -21.43
CA GLY A 224 36.13 52.85 -19.99
C GLY A 224 36.86 51.81 -19.09
N ALA A 225 38.05 52.12 -18.56
CA ALA A 225 38.76 51.36 -17.50
C ALA A 225 39.78 52.26 -16.75
N PRO A 226 40.05 52.05 -15.43
CA PRO A 226 41.45 51.79 -14.97
C PRO A 226 41.58 50.84 -13.72
N VAL A 227 42.60 49.95 -13.60
CA VAL A 227 43.91 50.03 -12.84
C VAL A 227 43.77 49.98 -11.28
N VAL A 228 44.52 49.27 -10.40
CA VAL A 228 45.37 48.01 -10.29
C VAL A 228 45.90 47.94 -8.80
N VAL A 229 46.87 47.07 -8.43
CA VAL A 229 47.70 47.03 -7.16
C VAL A 229 47.10 46.25 -5.95
N CYS A 230 47.83 45.55 -5.04
CA CYS A 230 48.95 44.56 -5.11
C CYS A 230 49.28 43.96 -3.70
N GLY A 231 50.10 42.88 -3.62
CA GLY A 231 50.75 42.32 -2.40
C GLY A 231 50.18 40.96 -1.92
N GLY A 232 50.92 39.99 -1.35
CA GLY A 232 52.37 39.84 -1.02
C GLY A 232 52.62 39.67 0.50
N ALA A 233 53.52 38.83 1.03
CA ALA A 233 54.37 37.74 0.49
C ALA A 233 54.98 36.87 1.64
N GLY A 234 55.57 35.69 1.33
CA GLY A 234 56.42 34.86 2.23
C GLY A 234 55.72 33.83 3.16
N GLY A 235 56.37 32.76 3.68
CA GLY A 235 57.66 32.17 3.27
C GLY A 235 58.41 31.27 4.30
N GLY A 236 58.25 29.93 4.25
CA GLY A 236 59.21 28.87 4.70
C GLY A 236 59.62 28.78 6.19
N LEU A 237 60.40 27.76 6.66
CA LEU A 237 60.57 26.34 6.29
C LEU A 237 61.36 25.58 7.42
N GLN A 238 61.54 24.25 7.31
CA GLN A 238 62.48 23.36 8.07
C GLN A 238 62.12 22.95 9.54
N MET A 239 62.58 21.81 10.11
CA MET A 239 63.01 20.46 9.61
C MET A 239 63.27 19.48 10.81
N LEU A 240 63.57 18.18 10.55
CA LEU A 240 64.09 17.12 11.48
C LEU A 240 63.05 16.48 12.44
N SER A 241 63.15 15.26 13.03
CA SER A 241 63.93 13.99 12.88
C SER A 241 63.43 12.97 13.94
N ALA A 242 63.54 11.63 13.88
CA ALA A 242 63.76 10.61 12.83
C ALA A 242 63.53 9.16 13.41
N GLU A 243 63.68 8.11 12.59
CA GLU A 243 64.00 6.69 12.94
C GLU A 243 63.00 5.75 13.69
N ARG A 244 63.29 4.43 13.56
CA ARG A 244 62.68 3.24 14.24
C ARG A 244 63.85 2.50 15.00
N PRO A 245 64.01 1.15 15.19
CA PRO A 245 63.22 -0.07 14.85
C PRO A 245 63.24 -1.25 15.89
N TRP A 246 62.66 -2.42 15.49
CA TRP A 246 62.81 -3.81 15.99
C TRP A 246 62.00 -4.32 17.22
N GLY A 247 61.60 -5.60 17.19
CA GLY A 247 61.10 -6.35 18.38
C GLY A 247 60.05 -7.47 18.14
N HIS A 248 60.50 -8.73 17.96
CA HIS A 248 59.73 -10.01 18.06
C HIS A 248 60.68 -11.03 18.77
N PRO A 249 60.30 -12.27 19.21
CA PRO A 249 59.10 -13.10 18.93
C PRO A 249 58.51 -13.86 20.17
N ALA A 250 57.86 -15.02 19.94
CA ALA A 250 57.65 -16.19 20.85
C ALA A 250 56.50 -16.17 21.92
N LEU A 251 56.00 -17.30 22.44
CA LEU A 251 55.51 -18.60 21.86
C LEU A 251 54.94 -19.54 22.99
N LEU A 252 54.07 -20.51 22.65
CA LEU A 252 53.66 -21.72 23.45
C LEU A 252 52.80 -21.48 24.74
N SER A 253 51.91 -22.38 25.23
CA SER A 253 51.35 -23.67 24.71
C SER A 253 50.21 -24.30 25.58
N TYR A 254 49.52 -25.33 25.05
CA TYR A 254 48.56 -26.31 25.66
C TYR A 254 47.17 -25.77 26.12
N ARG A 255 46.00 -26.31 25.68
CA ARG A 255 45.31 -27.64 25.82
C ARG A 255 44.64 -27.85 27.20
N CYS A 256 43.52 -28.59 27.39
CA CYS A 256 42.76 -29.57 26.57
C CYS A 256 41.21 -29.35 26.75
N ALA A 257 40.32 -29.74 25.81
CA ALA A 257 39.47 -30.97 25.75
C ALA A 257 38.34 -31.05 26.82
N ASP A 258 37.17 -31.70 26.66
CA ASP A 258 36.65 -32.73 25.71
C ASP A 258 35.34 -32.25 25.00
N VAL A 259 34.73 -32.80 23.93
CA VAL A 259 34.73 -34.10 23.19
C VAL A 259 33.66 -35.14 23.61
N GLU A 260 32.59 -35.28 22.80
CA GLU A 260 32.13 -36.50 22.07
C GLU A 260 31.03 -36.05 21.05
N PHE A 261 30.82 -36.51 19.80
CA PHE A 261 30.98 -37.77 19.02
C PHE A 261 29.71 -38.63 18.84
N ARG A 262 29.15 -38.65 17.61
CA ARG A 262 29.18 -39.84 16.71
C ARG A 262 28.64 -39.58 15.30
N ILE A 263 29.08 -40.42 14.35
CA ILE A 263 28.78 -40.42 12.91
C ILE A 263 28.62 -41.88 12.43
N GLY A 264 27.79 -42.11 11.41
CA GLY A 264 27.91 -43.24 10.46
C GLY A 264 27.35 -42.77 9.11
N ASP A 265 28.16 -42.43 8.10
CA ASP A 265 29.03 -43.27 7.23
C ASP A 265 28.24 -44.20 6.29
N GLN A 266 28.19 -43.84 4.99
CA GLN A 266 28.78 -44.71 3.95
C GLN A 266 29.02 -44.02 2.57
N ARG A 267 30.28 -43.63 2.37
CA ARG A 267 31.14 -43.80 1.16
C ARG A 267 30.50 -44.15 -0.20
N ARG A 268 31.00 -43.48 -1.25
CA ARG A 268 31.98 -44.06 -2.21
C ARG A 268 32.69 -43.00 -3.07
N HIS A 269 33.90 -43.32 -3.54
CA HIS A 269 34.79 -42.45 -4.33
C HIS A 269 35.28 -43.18 -5.61
N ALA A 270 35.41 -42.45 -6.72
CA ALA A 270 36.45 -42.56 -7.77
C ALA A 270 36.19 -41.50 -8.88
N GLY A 271 37.17 -40.87 -9.54
CA GLY A 271 38.63 -40.83 -9.33
C GLY A 271 39.38 -40.01 -10.41
N HIS A 272 40.62 -39.60 -10.11
CA HIS A 272 41.61 -38.88 -10.96
C HIS A 272 41.26 -37.43 -11.43
N GLN A 273 42.15 -36.42 -11.49
CA GLN A 273 43.59 -36.26 -11.82
C GLN A 273 43.89 -36.32 -13.35
N LYS A 274 44.79 -35.52 -13.97
CA LYS A 274 45.89 -34.66 -13.43
C LYS A 274 46.44 -33.62 -14.47
N ARG A 275 47.24 -32.65 -13.97
CA ARG A 275 48.18 -31.70 -14.66
C ARG A 275 47.55 -30.42 -15.25
N SER A 276 48.00 -29.17 -15.00
CA SER A 276 49.19 -28.53 -14.35
C SER A 276 50.45 -28.32 -15.21
N TRP A 277 50.98 -27.08 -15.15
CA TRP A 277 52.36 -26.61 -15.43
C TRP A 277 52.68 -25.37 -14.56
N CYS A 278 53.92 -24.86 -14.58
CA CYS A 278 54.52 -24.17 -13.41
C CYS A 278 55.54 -23.03 -13.69
N PHE A 279 55.46 -21.96 -12.87
CA PHE A 279 56.59 -21.20 -12.24
C PHE A 279 57.49 -20.27 -13.12
N CYS A 280 58.48 -19.49 -12.60
CA CYS A 280 58.60 -18.54 -11.45
C CYS A 280 60.03 -17.88 -11.35
N PHE A 281 60.21 -16.76 -10.61
CA PHE A 281 61.49 -16.08 -10.18
C PHE A 281 62.46 -15.51 -11.27
N GLY A 282 63.43 -14.59 -11.01
CA GLY A 282 63.77 -13.77 -9.81
C GLY A 282 65.17 -13.06 -9.86
N ALA A 283 65.52 -12.25 -8.83
CA ALA A 283 66.87 -11.69 -8.48
C ALA A 283 67.49 -10.58 -9.41
N GLN A 284 68.53 -9.75 -9.09
CA GLN A 284 69.23 -9.34 -7.84
C GLN A 284 69.91 -7.92 -7.93
N LYS A 285 70.89 -7.57 -7.05
CA LYS A 285 71.43 -6.20 -6.76
C LYS A 285 72.73 -5.76 -7.52
N LEU A 286 73.07 -4.46 -7.35
CA LEU A 286 74.40 -3.79 -7.15
C LEU A 286 75.06 -3.01 -8.33
N GLY A 287 75.54 -1.78 -8.03
CA GLY A 287 76.55 -1.04 -8.84
C GLY A 287 76.31 0.46 -9.07
N ASP A 288 76.97 1.33 -8.30
CA ASP A 288 77.35 2.73 -8.61
C ASP A 288 78.90 2.72 -8.81
N PRO A 289 79.66 3.71 -9.38
CA PRO A 289 79.45 5.18 -9.33
C PRO A 289 79.79 6.03 -10.57
N HIS A 290 79.33 7.29 -10.61
CA HIS A 290 80.19 8.52 -10.58
C HIS A 290 79.47 9.85 -10.94
N LYS A 291 80.03 10.95 -10.39
CA LYS A 291 79.70 12.38 -10.64
C LYS A 291 80.93 13.08 -11.29
N PRO A 292 80.80 14.21 -12.01
CA PRO A 292 80.78 15.54 -11.35
C PRO A 292 80.01 16.70 -12.06
N HIS A 293 80.20 17.92 -11.52
CA HIS A 293 79.80 19.31 -11.87
C HIS A 293 79.86 19.71 -13.39
N GLY A 294 79.42 20.88 -13.92
CA GLY A 294 78.86 22.17 -13.42
C GLY A 294 78.97 23.25 -14.56
N VAL A 295 78.64 24.55 -14.45
CA VAL A 295 77.85 25.36 -13.49
C VAL A 295 77.59 26.81 -14.05
N ARG A 296 76.33 27.31 -13.99
CA ARG A 296 75.81 28.72 -14.02
C ARG A 296 76.20 29.80 -15.10
N HIS A 297 75.23 30.71 -15.36
CA HIS A 297 75.35 32.15 -15.77
C HIS A 297 75.97 32.49 -17.16
N THR A 298 75.76 33.63 -17.85
CA THR A 298 74.82 34.80 -17.73
C THR A 298 74.68 35.58 -19.06
N ASP A 299 73.51 36.22 -19.25
CA ASP A 299 73.24 37.55 -19.85
C ASP A 299 73.77 38.09 -21.22
N THR A 300 72.80 38.68 -21.94
CA THR A 300 72.81 39.96 -22.71
C THR A 300 73.26 40.12 -24.18
N HIS A 301 72.34 40.78 -24.91
CA HIS A 301 72.53 41.97 -25.80
C HIS A 301 72.60 41.91 -27.36
N ARG A 302 71.51 42.46 -27.94
CA ARG A 302 71.41 43.52 -29.00
C ARG A 302 71.77 43.25 -30.47
N ARG A 303 70.69 43.28 -31.29
CA ARG A 303 70.45 44.08 -32.52
C ARG A 303 71.63 44.42 -33.47
N THR A 304 71.39 44.12 -34.75
CA THR A 304 71.57 45.08 -35.87
C THR A 304 70.30 45.12 -36.75
N HIS A 305 70.16 46.16 -37.57
CA HIS A 305 69.09 46.36 -38.57
C HIS A 305 69.69 46.33 -39.98
N THR A 306 68.90 45.90 -40.97
CA THR A 306 68.91 46.47 -42.34
C THR A 306 67.54 46.29 -42.97
N ASP A 307 67.00 47.35 -43.59
CA ASP A 307 65.70 47.35 -44.26
C ASP A 307 65.84 47.15 -45.79
N THR A 308 64.81 46.64 -46.46
CA THR A 308 64.47 47.07 -47.84
C THR A 308 63.02 46.71 -48.21
N HIS A 309 62.37 47.55 -49.01
CA HIS A 309 60.99 47.36 -49.45
C HIS A 309 60.87 46.47 -50.70
N THR A 310 59.74 45.77 -50.86
CA THR A 310 58.77 45.92 -51.98
C THR A 310 57.62 44.88 -51.89
N GLY A 311 56.54 45.10 -52.64
CA GLY A 311 55.55 44.05 -52.97
C GLY A 311 54.29 44.03 -52.10
N SER A 312 53.15 44.44 -52.67
CA SER A 312 51.82 44.35 -52.05
C SER A 312 51.10 43.04 -52.41
N GLY A 313 50.21 42.56 -51.52
CA GLY A 313 49.11 41.66 -51.91
C GLY A 313 48.91 40.34 -51.15
N ASN A 314 48.51 40.37 -49.87
CA ASN A 314 47.53 39.42 -49.31
C ASN A 314 47.10 39.74 -47.86
N GLU A 315 45.97 40.43 -47.66
CA GLU A 315 45.36 40.61 -46.32
C GLU A 315 44.00 39.92 -46.12
N GLN A 316 43.28 39.54 -47.18
CA GLN A 316 41.95 38.94 -47.02
C GLN A 316 41.98 37.49 -46.49
N LEU A 317 43.05 36.73 -46.75
CA LEU A 317 43.09 35.29 -46.41
C LEU A 317 43.29 34.99 -44.92
N LYS A 318 43.93 35.89 -44.14
CA LYS A 318 44.20 35.68 -42.70
C LYS A 318 42.98 35.92 -41.79
N CYS A 319 41.98 36.66 -42.26
CA CYS A 319 40.77 36.96 -41.47
C CYS A 319 39.74 35.81 -41.48
N PHE A 320 39.73 34.99 -42.54
CA PHE A 320 38.75 33.90 -42.69
C PHE A 320 39.10 32.67 -41.84
N THR A 321 40.35 32.21 -41.87
CA THR A 321 40.82 31.06 -41.09
C THR A 321 40.70 31.29 -39.58
N GLY A 322 41.11 32.46 -39.09
CA GLY A 322 40.99 32.85 -37.68
C GLY A 322 39.54 32.94 -37.18
N LYS A 323 38.59 33.30 -38.05
CA LYS A 323 37.15 33.26 -37.73
C LYS A 323 36.61 31.83 -37.70
N LEU A 324 36.91 31.01 -38.69
CA LEU A 324 36.42 29.63 -38.76
C LEU A 324 36.91 28.79 -37.56
N PHE A 325 38.18 28.92 -37.18
CA PHE A 325 38.76 28.26 -36.01
C PHE A 325 38.10 28.73 -34.71
N ARG A 326 37.81 30.03 -34.57
CA ARG A 326 37.04 30.56 -33.43
C ARG A 326 35.62 29.98 -33.39
N THR A 327 34.91 29.92 -34.52
CA THR A 327 33.55 29.38 -34.56
C THR A 327 33.51 27.89 -34.22
N MET A 328 34.43 27.06 -34.74
CA MET A 328 34.52 25.65 -34.35
C MET A 328 34.88 25.49 -32.86
N THR A 329 35.85 26.26 -32.35
CA THR A 329 36.23 26.23 -30.93
C THR A 329 35.07 26.67 -30.02
N VAL A 330 34.24 27.62 -30.47
CA VAL A 330 33.01 28.04 -29.79
C VAL A 330 31.96 26.94 -29.84
N CYS A 331 31.70 26.29 -30.98
CA CYS A 331 30.74 25.17 -31.06
C CYS A 331 31.15 24.01 -30.14
N VAL A 332 32.42 23.58 -30.17
CA VAL A 332 32.91 22.52 -29.27
C VAL A 332 32.81 22.95 -27.80
N ARG A 333 33.23 24.17 -27.44
CA ARG A 333 33.05 24.69 -26.07
C ARG A 333 31.58 24.82 -25.66
N VAL A 334 30.67 25.11 -26.59
CA VAL A 334 29.22 25.15 -26.31
C VAL A 334 28.70 23.72 -26.07
N CYS A 335 29.03 22.74 -26.91
CA CYS A 335 28.64 21.34 -26.70
C CYS A 335 29.15 20.81 -25.36
N VAL A 336 30.44 20.98 -25.05
CA VAL A 336 31.04 20.59 -23.75
C VAL A 336 30.34 21.29 -22.58
N ARG A 337 30.10 22.59 -22.68
CA ARG A 337 29.46 23.38 -21.62
C ARG A 337 27.98 23.02 -21.43
N VAL A 338 27.25 22.72 -22.50
CA VAL A 338 25.89 22.17 -22.45
C VAL A 338 25.91 20.81 -21.76
N CYS A 339 26.81 19.91 -22.13
CA CYS A 339 26.93 18.59 -21.51
C CYS A 339 27.26 18.66 -20.01
N VAL A 340 28.19 19.53 -19.61
CA VAL A 340 28.51 19.78 -18.20
C VAL A 340 27.30 20.39 -17.46
N CYS A 341 26.60 21.36 -18.05
CA CYS A 341 25.37 21.91 -17.46
C CYS A 341 24.27 20.85 -17.31
N VAL A 342 24.03 20.01 -18.32
CA VAL A 342 23.05 18.91 -18.25
C VAL A 342 23.42 17.92 -17.14
N ARG A 343 24.69 17.50 -17.07
CA ARG A 343 25.19 16.61 -16.00
C ARG A 343 24.97 17.21 -14.62
N VAL A 344 25.29 18.49 -14.43
CA VAL A 344 25.05 19.21 -13.16
C VAL A 344 23.55 19.29 -12.85
N SER A 345 22.70 19.60 -13.83
CA SER A 345 21.24 19.65 -13.62
C SER A 345 20.64 18.30 -13.23
N VAL A 346 20.97 17.20 -13.90
CA VAL A 346 20.43 15.88 -13.53
C VAL A 346 21.00 15.37 -12.20
N GLN A 347 22.26 15.69 -11.88
CA GLN A 347 22.86 15.40 -10.59
C GLN A 347 22.25 16.26 -9.45
N MET A 348 21.79 17.48 -9.75
CA MET A 348 20.99 18.29 -8.83
C MET A 348 19.57 17.75 -8.63
N ALA A 349 18.93 17.25 -9.69
CA ALA A 349 17.55 16.75 -9.64
C ALA A 349 17.42 15.38 -8.95
N TYR A 350 18.37 14.47 -9.17
CA TYR A 350 18.23 13.05 -8.80
C TYR A 350 19.27 12.51 -7.81
N CYS A 351 20.28 13.30 -7.40
CA CYS A 351 21.42 12.82 -6.61
C CYS A 351 21.84 13.73 -5.43
N GLN A 352 20.94 14.61 -4.96
CA GLN A 352 21.14 15.41 -3.75
C GLN A 352 20.40 14.74 -2.57
N HIS A 353 19.84 15.50 -1.63
CA HIS A 353 19.00 14.99 -0.54
C HIS A 353 17.64 14.38 -0.99
N ILE A 354 17.39 14.29 -2.29
CA ILE A 354 16.19 13.69 -2.90
C ILE A 354 16.63 12.63 -3.92
N GLY A 355 15.98 11.47 -3.86
CA GLY A 355 16.06 10.39 -4.86
C GLY A 355 14.66 10.06 -5.35
N VAL A 356 14.49 9.87 -6.66
CA VAL A 356 13.17 9.72 -7.30
C VAL A 356 13.12 8.41 -8.06
N GLU A 357 12.17 7.54 -7.74
CA GLU A 357 11.88 6.33 -8.49
C GLU A 357 10.51 6.39 -9.15
N PHE A 358 10.52 6.43 -10.49
CA PHE A 358 9.33 6.55 -11.31
C PHE A 358 9.44 5.89 -12.69
N MET A 359 10.65 5.56 -13.16
CA MET A 359 10.89 5.04 -14.51
C MET A 359 10.36 3.60 -14.76
N PHE A 360 9.72 2.97 -13.76
CA PHE A 360 8.91 1.76 -13.92
C PHE A 360 7.45 2.05 -14.30
N ILE A 361 7.00 3.30 -14.20
CA ILE A 361 5.62 3.70 -14.53
C ILE A 361 5.46 3.64 -16.06
N ASN A 362 4.51 2.83 -16.51
CA ASN A 362 4.24 2.60 -17.94
C ASN A 362 3.48 3.77 -18.62
N ASP A 363 3.14 4.81 -17.87
CA ASP A 363 2.36 5.97 -18.29
C ASP A 363 3.29 7.16 -18.55
N LEU A 364 3.30 7.63 -19.80
CA LEU A 364 4.22 8.66 -20.27
C LEU A 364 3.90 10.03 -19.66
N ASP A 365 2.62 10.37 -19.48
CA ASP A 365 2.20 11.68 -18.97
C ASP A 365 2.54 11.78 -17.47
N GLN A 366 2.34 10.70 -16.72
CA GLN A 366 2.81 10.57 -15.34
C GLN A 366 4.34 10.71 -15.23
N CYS A 367 5.11 10.07 -16.12
CA CYS A 367 6.57 10.22 -16.16
C CYS A 367 7.01 11.65 -16.52
N GLN A 368 6.35 12.30 -17.50
CA GLN A 368 6.64 13.68 -17.88
C GLN A 368 6.28 14.66 -16.76
N TRP A 369 5.18 14.46 -16.05
CA TRP A 369 4.78 15.28 -14.90
C TRP A 369 5.83 15.21 -13.80
N ILE A 370 6.33 14.02 -13.45
CA ILE A 370 7.38 13.84 -12.43
C ILE A 370 8.67 14.56 -12.85
N ARG A 371 9.10 14.41 -14.12
CA ARG A 371 10.23 15.17 -14.68
C ARG A 371 10.02 16.69 -14.57
N GLN A 372 8.84 17.19 -14.93
CA GLN A 372 8.50 18.62 -14.82
C GLN A 372 8.56 19.14 -13.38
N LYS A 373 8.31 18.30 -12.36
CA LYS A 373 8.54 18.66 -10.96
C LYS A 373 10.04 18.72 -10.64
N PHE A 374 10.75 17.61 -10.75
CA PHE A 374 12.11 17.50 -10.21
C PHE A 374 13.24 18.07 -11.10
N GLU A 375 13.06 18.13 -12.42
CA GLU A 375 14.09 18.64 -13.37
C GLU A 375 14.01 20.15 -13.61
N THR A 376 12.92 20.82 -13.19
CA THR A 376 12.74 22.26 -13.43
C THR A 376 13.72 23.08 -12.58
N PRO A 377 14.49 24.02 -13.17
CA PRO A 377 15.41 24.86 -12.41
C PRO A 377 14.71 25.71 -11.33
N GLY A 378 15.25 25.70 -10.11
CA GLY A 378 14.81 26.57 -9.02
C GLY A 378 13.64 26.05 -8.17
N VAL A 379 13.14 24.83 -8.38
CA VAL A 379 11.99 24.28 -7.61
C VAL A 379 12.22 24.16 -6.10
N MET A 380 13.47 24.16 -5.65
CA MET A 380 13.90 24.17 -4.25
C MET A 380 14.04 25.60 -3.64
N GLN A 381 13.53 26.64 -4.32
CA GLN A 381 13.58 28.02 -3.82
C GLN A 381 12.35 28.34 -2.96
N PHE A 382 12.53 28.36 -1.65
CA PHE A 382 11.50 28.73 -0.67
C PHE A 382 11.55 30.21 -0.29
N THR A 383 10.38 30.81 -0.09
CA THR A 383 10.21 32.15 0.46
C THR A 383 10.62 32.23 1.94
N LEU A 384 10.83 33.46 2.44
CA LEU A 384 11.12 33.70 3.85
C LEU A 384 9.97 33.26 4.77
N GLU A 385 8.72 33.38 4.32
CA GLU A 385 7.53 32.98 5.08
C GLU A 385 7.37 31.46 5.17
N GLU A 386 7.62 30.73 4.07
CA GLU A 386 7.68 29.26 4.09
C GLU A 386 8.80 28.76 5.02
N LYS A 387 10.00 29.36 4.95
CA LYS A 387 11.14 29.02 5.83
C LYS A 387 10.82 29.28 7.31
N ARG A 388 10.19 30.42 7.65
CA ARG A 388 9.72 30.76 9.00
C ARG A 388 8.63 29.79 9.49
N THR A 389 7.69 29.44 8.61
CA THR A 389 6.61 28.47 8.90
C THR A 389 7.14 27.06 9.13
N LEU A 390 8.13 26.63 8.35
CA LEU A 390 8.85 25.38 8.55
C LEU A 390 9.63 25.38 9.87
N LEU A 391 10.34 26.46 10.20
CA LEU A 391 11.04 26.59 11.49
C LEU A 391 10.07 26.42 12.67
N ALA A 392 8.92 27.12 12.67
CA ALA A 392 7.92 27.00 13.72
C ALA A 392 7.32 25.58 13.82
N ARG A 393 7.19 24.84 12.71
CA ARG A 393 6.79 23.42 12.71
C ARG A 393 7.88 22.52 13.30
N MET A 394 9.15 22.76 12.97
CA MET A 394 10.31 22.02 13.53
C MET A 394 10.50 22.29 15.03
N VAL A 395 10.30 23.52 15.50
CA VAL A 395 10.32 23.87 16.93
C VAL A 395 9.27 23.04 17.67
N ARG A 396 8.01 23.07 17.22
CA ARG A 396 6.89 22.30 17.83
C ARG A 396 7.19 20.80 17.88
N SER A 397 7.72 20.25 16.79
CA SER A 397 8.10 18.85 16.69
C SER A 397 9.16 18.46 17.73
N THR A 398 10.25 19.21 17.78
CA THR A 398 11.42 18.90 18.62
C THR A 398 11.16 19.16 20.10
N ARG A 399 10.63 20.34 20.43
CA ARG A 399 10.38 20.76 21.82
C ARG A 399 9.34 19.88 22.52
N PHE A 400 8.40 19.29 21.78
CA PHE A 400 7.43 18.35 22.35
C PHE A 400 8.10 17.08 22.90
N GLU A 401 9.00 16.44 22.15
CA GLU A 401 9.73 15.25 22.62
C GLU A 401 10.67 15.59 23.78
N GLU A 402 11.40 16.71 23.69
CA GLU A 402 12.24 17.20 24.80
C GLU A 402 11.41 17.46 26.07
N PHE A 403 10.19 17.98 25.94
CA PHE A 403 9.28 18.19 27.06
C PHE A 403 8.81 16.86 27.67
N LEU A 404 8.42 15.88 26.85
CA LEU A 404 8.06 14.54 27.34
C LEU A 404 9.24 13.89 28.07
N GLN A 405 10.45 13.92 27.50
CA GLN A 405 11.67 13.39 28.12
C GLN A 405 12.04 14.10 29.44
N LYS A 406 11.82 15.41 29.53
CA LYS A 406 12.04 16.23 30.73
C LYS A 406 11.07 15.89 31.87
N LYS A 407 9.82 15.55 31.56
CA LYS A 407 8.74 15.32 32.53
C LYS A 407 8.60 13.85 32.93
N TRP A 408 8.76 12.93 31.99
CA TRP A 408 8.50 11.50 32.15
C TRP A 408 9.63 10.66 31.52
N SER A 409 10.85 10.85 32.03
CA SER A 409 12.08 10.26 31.46
C SER A 409 12.13 8.72 31.44
N ALA A 410 11.32 8.05 32.25
CA ALA A 410 11.23 6.59 32.34
C ALA A 410 10.02 5.99 31.59
N GLU A 411 9.14 6.82 31.04
CA GLU A 411 7.91 6.40 30.35
C GLU A 411 8.17 6.11 28.87
N LYS A 412 7.65 4.98 28.39
CA LYS A 412 7.70 4.61 26.97
C LYS A 412 6.75 5.48 26.17
N ARG A 413 7.29 6.24 25.21
CA ARG A 413 6.50 7.12 24.32
C ARG A 413 6.68 6.83 22.83
N PHE A 414 7.74 6.12 22.44
CA PHE A 414 8.14 5.88 21.05
C PHE A 414 8.36 7.20 20.27
N GLY A 415 9.18 8.07 20.86
CA GLY A 415 9.38 9.46 20.44
C GLY A 415 9.94 9.64 19.03
N LEU A 416 9.73 10.83 18.47
CA LEU A 416 10.05 11.16 17.09
C LEU A 416 11.55 11.48 16.83
N GLU A 417 12.40 11.52 17.85
CA GLU A 417 13.75 12.08 17.77
C GLU A 417 14.64 11.38 16.72
N GLY A 418 15.26 12.18 15.84
CA GLY A 418 15.94 11.74 14.62
C GLY A 418 15.06 11.68 13.37
N CYS A 419 13.78 12.06 13.46
CA CYS A 419 12.85 12.23 12.33
C CYS A 419 11.87 13.40 12.58
N GLU A 420 12.33 14.47 13.23
CA GLU A 420 11.49 15.62 13.64
C GLU A 420 10.78 16.29 12.45
N SER A 421 11.32 16.14 11.24
CA SER A 421 10.75 16.60 9.96
C SER A 421 9.40 15.94 9.57
N LEU A 422 8.96 14.86 10.23
CA LEU A 422 7.66 14.23 9.99
C LEU A 422 6.47 15.18 10.26
N ILE A 423 6.56 16.05 11.27
CA ILE A 423 5.48 16.99 11.61
C ILE A 423 5.28 18.05 10.52
N PRO A 424 6.31 18.76 10.00
CA PRO A 424 6.13 19.60 8.82
C PRO A 424 5.76 18.81 7.57
N ALA A 425 6.27 17.59 7.36
CA ALA A 425 5.88 16.72 6.23
C ALA A 425 4.36 16.51 6.15
N LEU A 426 3.77 15.95 7.23
CA LEU A 426 2.33 15.70 7.33
C LEU A 426 1.52 16.99 7.23
N LYS A 427 1.97 18.06 7.91
CA LYS A 427 1.31 19.36 7.81
C LYS A 427 1.30 19.89 6.38
N THR A 428 2.37 19.72 5.60
CA THR A 428 2.46 20.15 4.20
C THR A 428 1.58 19.31 3.29
N ILE A 429 1.52 17.99 3.46
CA ILE A 429 0.57 17.13 2.72
C ILE A 429 -0.87 17.60 2.97
N ILE A 430 -1.25 17.78 4.23
CA ILE A 430 -2.60 18.21 4.64
C ILE A 430 -2.94 19.61 4.12
N ASP A 431 -2.00 20.57 4.19
CA ASP A 431 -2.19 21.92 3.65
C ASP A 431 -2.40 21.88 2.14
N LYS A 432 -1.51 21.19 1.41
CA LYS A 432 -1.55 21.16 -0.04
C LYS A 432 -2.73 20.36 -0.60
N SER A 433 -3.14 19.29 0.06
CA SER A 433 -4.39 18.60 -0.26
C SER A 433 -5.61 19.50 -0.01
N SER A 434 -5.61 20.29 1.07
CA SER A 434 -6.70 21.22 1.38
C SER A 434 -6.81 22.36 0.34
N GLU A 435 -5.69 22.86 -0.20
CA GLU A 435 -5.70 23.79 -1.34
C GLU A 435 -6.38 23.18 -2.57
N ASN A 436 -6.08 21.91 -2.87
CA ASN A 436 -6.62 21.15 -4.00
C ASN A 436 -8.07 20.65 -3.79
N GLY A 437 -8.69 20.92 -2.64
CA GLY A 437 -10.12 20.65 -2.38
C GLY A 437 -10.43 19.56 -1.37
N VAL A 438 -9.42 18.97 -0.71
CA VAL A 438 -9.65 17.96 0.34
C VAL A 438 -10.21 18.61 1.62
N GLU A 439 -11.36 18.09 2.06
CA GLU A 439 -12.11 18.46 3.25
C GLU A 439 -11.89 17.46 4.40
N ASN A 440 -11.67 16.18 4.10
CA ASN A 440 -11.51 15.10 5.09
C ASN A 440 -10.22 14.29 4.85
N VAL A 441 -9.42 14.10 5.90
CA VAL A 441 -8.21 13.27 5.87
C VAL A 441 -8.28 12.21 6.97
N ILE A 442 -8.34 10.94 6.56
CA ILE A 442 -8.28 9.78 7.44
C ILE A 442 -6.82 9.32 7.52
N MET A 443 -6.35 8.98 8.72
CA MET A 443 -4.97 8.60 9.00
C MET A 443 -4.85 7.27 9.73
N GLY A 444 -3.89 6.45 9.31
CA GLY A 444 -3.36 5.31 10.06
C GLY A 444 -1.87 5.53 10.34
N MET A 445 -1.41 5.14 11.54
CA MET A 445 0.02 5.15 11.86
C MET A 445 0.37 4.18 13.00
N PRO A 446 1.62 3.68 13.06
CA PRO A 446 2.14 2.93 14.19
C PRO A 446 2.44 3.84 15.41
N HIS A 447 3.23 3.33 16.35
CA HIS A 447 3.63 4.02 17.58
C HIS A 447 4.54 5.24 17.35
N ARG A 448 5.45 5.20 16.36
CA ARG A 448 6.57 6.16 16.23
C ARG A 448 6.08 7.59 16.02
N GLY A 449 6.34 8.46 17.00
CA GLY A 449 5.94 9.87 16.99
C GLY A 449 4.43 10.12 17.12
N ARG A 450 3.60 9.12 17.45
CA ARG A 450 2.13 9.25 17.44
C ARG A 450 1.62 10.37 18.36
N LEU A 451 2.19 10.51 19.55
CA LEU A 451 1.80 11.56 20.50
C LEU A 451 2.09 12.96 19.94
N ASN A 452 3.17 13.10 19.16
CA ASN A 452 3.55 14.33 18.49
C ASN A 452 2.62 14.65 17.31
N VAL A 453 2.22 13.63 16.52
CA VAL A 453 1.19 13.76 15.48
C VAL A 453 -0.16 14.17 16.09
N LEU A 454 -0.57 13.55 17.20
CA LEU A 454 -1.77 13.96 17.96
C LEU A 454 -1.70 15.44 18.42
N ALA A 455 -0.60 15.84 19.06
CA ALA A 455 -0.41 17.18 19.61
C ALA A 455 -0.27 18.30 18.54
N ASN A 456 0.47 18.04 17.46
CA ASN A 456 0.92 19.06 16.52
C ASN A 456 0.28 18.97 15.11
N VAL A 457 -0.22 17.80 14.69
CA VAL A 457 -0.92 17.61 13.40
C VAL A 457 -2.44 17.53 13.59
N ILE A 458 -2.93 16.60 14.42
CA ILE A 458 -4.36 16.45 14.73
C ILE A 458 -4.85 17.58 15.66
N ARG A 459 -3.95 18.14 16.48
CA ARG A 459 -4.22 19.20 17.47
C ARG A 459 -5.21 18.76 18.56
N LYS A 460 -5.08 17.52 19.05
CA LYS A 460 -5.67 17.11 20.33
C LYS A 460 -5.09 18.00 21.46
N GLU A 461 -5.90 18.27 22.46
CA GLU A 461 -5.52 19.04 23.65
C GLU A 461 -4.35 18.37 24.39
N LEU A 462 -3.39 19.18 24.84
CA LEU A 462 -2.14 18.70 25.40
C LEU A 462 -2.35 18.12 26.80
N GLU A 463 -3.22 18.75 27.58
CA GLU A 463 -3.71 18.29 28.88
C GLU A 463 -4.27 16.86 28.80
N GLN A 464 -5.08 16.56 27.79
CA GLN A 464 -5.63 15.21 27.55
C GLN A 464 -4.57 14.17 27.12
N ILE A 465 -3.42 14.61 26.60
CA ILE A 465 -2.28 13.73 26.27
C ILE A 465 -1.40 13.53 27.53
N PHE A 466 -1.21 14.58 28.31
CA PHE A 466 -0.34 14.59 29.49
C PHE A 466 -0.93 13.84 30.68
N CYS A 467 -2.26 13.85 30.89
CA CYS A 467 -2.89 13.06 31.95
C CYS A 467 -2.68 11.54 31.76
N GLN A 468 -2.47 11.07 30.51
CA GLN A 468 -2.13 9.66 30.20
C GLN A 468 -0.76 9.21 30.74
N PHE A 469 -0.01 10.09 31.39
CA PHE A 469 1.26 9.78 32.06
C PHE A 469 1.16 9.84 33.60
N ASP A 470 -0.03 10.08 34.19
CA ASP A 470 -0.22 9.85 35.63
C ASP A 470 -0.70 8.42 35.88
N SER A 471 0.09 7.68 36.67
CA SER A 471 -0.22 6.38 37.25
C SER A 471 -1.53 6.29 38.06
N LYS A 472 -2.15 7.43 38.42
CA LYS A 472 -3.35 7.54 39.26
C LYS A 472 -4.63 7.90 38.48
N LEU A 473 -4.57 7.92 37.15
CA LEU A 473 -5.71 8.28 36.33
C LEU A 473 -6.79 7.19 36.40
N GLU A 474 -7.99 7.56 36.86
CA GLU A 474 -9.14 6.64 36.94
C GLU A 474 -9.93 6.65 35.63
N ALA A 475 -10.49 5.51 35.22
CA ALA A 475 -11.36 5.42 34.03
C ALA A 475 -12.82 5.69 34.41
N ALA A 476 -13.51 6.57 33.68
CA ALA A 476 -14.95 6.80 33.85
C ALA A 476 -15.84 5.99 32.90
N ASP A 477 -15.37 5.74 31.68
CA ASP A 477 -16.16 5.11 30.63
C ASP A 477 -15.93 3.58 30.62
N GLU A 478 -16.95 2.79 30.26
CA GLU A 478 -16.86 1.33 30.16
C GLU A 478 -15.78 0.88 29.16
N GLY A 479 -14.86 0.02 29.59
CA GLY A 479 -13.87 -0.61 28.72
C GLY A 479 -12.62 -1.08 29.48
N SER A 480 -11.74 -1.79 28.77
CA SER A 480 -10.36 -2.05 29.21
C SER A 480 -9.44 -0.86 28.97
N GLY A 481 -9.86 0.06 28.08
CA GLY A 481 -8.96 1.04 27.47
C GLY A 481 -7.90 0.39 26.59
N ASP A 482 -6.93 1.20 26.15
CA ASP A 482 -5.74 0.78 25.42
C ASP A 482 -4.60 1.78 25.71
N VAL A 483 -3.36 1.41 25.40
CA VAL A 483 -2.19 2.24 25.69
C VAL A 483 -2.18 3.56 24.91
N LYS A 484 -1.61 4.61 25.50
CA LYS A 484 -1.60 6.02 25.02
C LYS A 484 -1.22 6.22 23.54
N TYR A 485 -0.42 5.31 22.97
CA TYR A 485 0.03 5.33 21.56
C TYR A 485 -0.75 4.37 20.62
N HIS A 486 -1.92 3.86 21.03
CA HIS A 486 -2.90 3.19 20.16
C HIS A 486 -4.17 4.02 19.93
N LEU A 487 -4.51 4.92 20.86
CA LEU A 487 -5.77 5.66 20.87
C LEU A 487 -5.98 6.54 19.61
N GLY A 488 -7.23 6.69 19.19
CA GLY A 488 -7.64 7.46 18.00
C GLY A 488 -8.11 8.87 18.33
N MET A 489 -8.49 9.64 17.31
CA MET A 489 -9.01 11.00 17.47
C MET A 489 -9.78 11.47 16.23
N TYR A 490 -10.99 12.00 16.41
CA TYR A 490 -11.71 12.81 15.41
C TYR A 490 -11.62 14.29 15.77
N HIS A 491 -11.21 15.15 14.83
CA HIS A 491 -11.18 16.58 15.05
C HIS A 491 -11.45 17.39 13.76
N ARG A 492 -12.51 18.19 13.77
CA ARG A 492 -12.87 19.14 12.70
C ARG A 492 -12.50 20.57 13.12
N ARG A 493 -11.77 21.29 12.27
CA ARG A 493 -11.27 22.65 12.54
C ARG A 493 -11.03 23.44 11.25
N ILE A 494 -10.76 24.74 11.36
CA ILE A 494 -10.23 25.53 10.24
C ILE A 494 -8.73 25.23 10.05
N ASN A 495 -8.31 25.00 8.81
CA ASN A 495 -6.90 25.02 8.43
C ASN A 495 -6.45 26.45 8.13
N ARG A 496 -5.63 27.03 9.02
CA ARG A 496 -5.16 28.43 8.93
C ARG A 496 -4.27 28.76 7.72
N VAL A 497 -3.86 27.77 6.93
CA VAL A 497 -3.10 27.99 5.68
C VAL A 497 -4.03 28.20 4.48
N THR A 498 -5.21 27.56 4.48
CA THR A 498 -6.17 27.58 3.36
C THR A 498 -7.49 28.29 3.69
N ASP A 499 -7.68 28.66 4.96
CA ASP A 499 -8.92 29.14 5.59
C ASP A 499 -10.16 28.26 5.35
N ARG A 500 -9.93 26.98 5.02
CA ARG A 500 -10.97 25.97 4.81
C ARG A 500 -11.19 25.13 6.07
N ASN A 501 -12.42 24.70 6.29
CA ASN A 501 -12.69 23.64 7.26
C ASN A 501 -12.04 22.33 6.79
N ILE A 502 -11.42 21.60 7.72
CA ILE A 502 -10.83 20.29 7.50
C ILE A 502 -11.17 19.36 8.67
N THR A 503 -11.50 18.11 8.34
CA THR A 503 -11.70 17.03 9.30
C THR A 503 -10.47 16.12 9.28
N LEU A 504 -9.89 15.87 10.46
CA LEU A 504 -8.78 14.93 10.64
C LEU A 504 -9.26 13.77 11.52
N SER A 505 -9.12 12.54 11.02
CA SER A 505 -9.50 11.31 11.74
C SER A 505 -8.28 10.40 11.86
N LEU A 506 -7.69 10.28 13.04
CA LEU A 506 -6.68 9.26 13.33
C LEU A 506 -7.36 7.98 13.86
N VAL A 507 -7.23 6.88 13.11
CA VAL A 507 -7.82 5.57 13.47
C VAL A 507 -7.02 4.93 14.61
N ALA A 508 -7.70 4.26 15.54
CA ALA A 508 -7.03 3.48 16.59
C ALA A 508 -6.61 2.12 16.06
N ASN A 509 -5.49 1.60 16.56
CA ASN A 509 -4.86 0.39 16.05
C ASN A 509 -4.21 -0.41 17.17
N PRO A 510 -4.12 -1.74 17.05
CA PRO A 510 -3.29 -2.55 17.94
C PRO A 510 -1.79 -2.30 17.67
N SER A 511 -0.93 -2.96 18.45
CA SER A 511 0.52 -3.04 18.17
C SER A 511 0.86 -3.93 16.96
N HIS A 512 -0.13 -4.61 16.36
CA HIS A 512 0.07 -5.39 15.14
C HIS A 512 0.19 -4.40 13.99
N LEU A 513 1.43 -4.20 13.53
CA LEU A 513 1.80 -3.11 12.60
C LEU A 513 1.13 -3.32 11.24
N GLU A 514 0.83 -2.21 10.56
CA GLU A 514 0.16 -2.15 9.24
C GLU A 514 -1.26 -2.77 9.19
N ALA A 515 -1.72 -3.46 10.25
CA ALA A 515 -3.08 -4.04 10.34
C ALA A 515 -4.23 -3.01 10.35
N VAL A 516 -3.91 -1.72 10.48
CA VAL A 516 -4.86 -0.60 10.41
C VAL A 516 -5.03 -0.06 8.99
N ASP A 517 -4.10 -0.37 8.08
CA ASP A 517 -4.04 0.21 6.73
C ASP A 517 -5.33 -0.02 5.92
N PRO A 518 -5.87 -1.25 5.80
CA PRO A 518 -7.13 -1.44 5.09
C PRO A 518 -8.33 -0.87 5.86
N VAL A 519 -8.28 -0.80 7.19
CA VAL A 519 -9.34 -0.18 8.03
C VAL A 519 -9.45 1.31 7.73
N VAL A 520 -8.32 1.98 7.51
CA VAL A 520 -8.29 3.37 7.02
C VAL A 520 -8.85 3.47 5.60
N GLN A 521 -8.44 2.61 4.67
CA GLN A 521 -8.95 2.67 3.29
C GLN A 521 -10.47 2.44 3.23
N GLY A 522 -10.98 1.46 3.97
CA GLY A 522 -12.41 1.18 4.08
C GLY A 522 -13.21 2.36 4.61
N LYS A 523 -12.70 3.00 5.68
CA LYS A 523 -13.30 4.22 6.24
C LYS A 523 -13.24 5.39 5.26
N THR A 524 -12.10 5.60 4.59
CA THR A 524 -11.97 6.60 3.52
C THR A 524 -12.98 6.36 2.40
N LYS A 525 -13.19 5.10 1.97
CA LYS A 525 -14.16 4.78 0.91
C LYS A 525 -15.60 4.98 1.37
N ALA A 526 -15.92 4.72 2.62
CA ALA A 526 -17.24 5.01 3.19
C ALA A 526 -17.49 6.52 3.32
N ASP A 527 -16.53 7.28 3.82
CA ASP A 527 -16.62 8.75 3.88
C ASP A 527 -16.76 9.36 2.47
N GLN A 528 -16.07 8.83 1.46
CA GLN A 528 -16.26 9.17 0.04
C GLN A 528 -17.70 8.86 -0.41
N PHE A 529 -18.19 7.66 -0.13
CA PHE A 529 -19.52 7.20 -0.52
C PHE A 529 -20.63 8.07 0.10
N TYR A 530 -20.62 8.25 1.42
CA TYR A 530 -21.69 8.97 2.14
C TYR A 530 -21.69 10.49 1.89
N CYS A 531 -20.56 11.10 1.51
CA CYS A 531 -20.53 12.51 1.11
C CYS A 531 -20.72 12.73 -0.41
N GLY A 532 -20.80 11.67 -1.22
CA GLY A 532 -20.96 11.73 -2.67
C GLY A 532 -19.69 12.10 -3.45
N ASP A 533 -18.51 11.73 -2.95
CA ASP A 533 -17.20 12.02 -3.55
C ASP A 533 -16.72 10.86 -4.43
N THR A 534 -17.38 10.68 -5.58
CA THR A 534 -17.11 9.60 -6.56
C THR A 534 -15.71 9.63 -7.18
N ASP A 535 -15.02 10.75 -7.05
CA ASP A 535 -13.71 11.02 -7.63
C ASP A 535 -12.62 11.08 -6.53
N GLY A 536 -12.99 10.92 -5.26
CA GLY A 536 -12.10 11.05 -4.10
C GLY A 536 -11.41 12.41 -3.96
N LYS A 537 -12.02 13.50 -4.44
CA LYS A 537 -11.45 14.85 -4.45
C LYS A 537 -11.55 15.56 -3.10
N ARG A 538 -12.58 15.27 -2.31
CA ARG A 538 -12.85 15.86 -0.99
C ARG A 538 -12.34 15.00 0.15
N VAL A 539 -12.20 13.68 -0.03
CA VAL A 539 -11.81 12.74 1.02
C VAL A 539 -10.59 11.93 0.60
N MET A 540 -9.57 11.87 1.46
CA MET A 540 -8.34 11.10 1.23
C MET A 540 -7.86 10.31 2.46
N SER A 541 -6.96 9.36 2.22
CA SER A 541 -6.18 8.64 3.22
C SER A 541 -4.71 9.12 3.23
N ILE A 542 -4.10 9.14 4.42
CA ILE A 542 -2.64 9.18 4.61
C ILE A 542 -2.27 8.00 5.50
N LEU A 543 -1.33 7.17 5.06
CA LEU A 543 -0.82 6.05 5.85
C LEU A 543 0.64 6.31 6.23
N LEU A 544 0.99 6.03 7.49
CA LEU A 544 2.35 6.15 7.99
C LEU A 544 2.83 4.76 8.41
N HIS A 545 4.08 4.42 8.09
CA HIS A 545 4.62 3.07 8.28
C HIS A 545 6.03 3.10 8.89
N GLY A 546 6.49 1.96 9.44
CA GLY A 546 7.90 1.76 9.80
C GLY A 546 8.64 0.95 8.72
N ASP A 547 9.92 1.24 8.44
CA ASP A 547 10.67 0.61 7.34
C ASP A 547 10.64 -0.92 7.34
N ALA A 548 10.95 -1.56 8.47
CA ALA A 548 10.93 -3.01 8.58
C ALA A 548 9.52 -3.64 8.55
N ALA A 549 8.47 -2.87 8.87
CA ALA A 549 7.10 -3.35 8.88
C ALA A 549 6.44 -3.20 7.49
N PHE A 550 6.66 -2.07 6.83
CA PHE A 550 6.24 -1.81 5.45
C PHE A 550 6.76 -2.87 4.46
N ALA A 551 8.02 -3.29 4.64
CA ALA A 551 8.64 -4.33 3.82
C ALA A 551 8.28 -5.77 4.23
N GLY A 552 7.82 -5.98 5.47
CA GLY A 552 7.67 -7.31 6.08
C GLY A 552 6.24 -7.80 6.31
N GLN A 553 5.24 -6.92 6.33
CA GLN A 553 3.83 -7.28 6.58
C GLN A 553 3.06 -7.46 5.27
N GLY A 554 2.55 -8.68 5.02
CA GLY A 554 1.81 -9.00 3.79
C GLY A 554 0.55 -8.16 3.56
N ILE A 555 -0.05 -7.64 4.64
CA ILE A 555 -1.23 -6.76 4.55
C ILE A 555 -0.94 -5.43 3.82
N VAL A 556 0.31 -4.97 3.78
CA VAL A 556 0.72 -3.78 3.01
C VAL A 556 0.54 -4.05 1.51
N TYR A 557 1.01 -5.22 1.04
CA TYR A 557 0.79 -5.66 -0.34
C TYR A 557 -0.70 -5.86 -0.63
N GLU A 558 -1.46 -6.49 0.27
CA GLU A 558 -2.91 -6.66 0.10
C GLU A 558 -3.65 -5.31 0.01
N THR A 559 -3.26 -4.33 0.82
CA THR A 559 -3.87 -2.99 0.82
C THR A 559 -3.53 -2.22 -0.46
N PHE A 560 -2.27 -2.26 -0.93
CA PHE A 560 -1.93 -1.73 -2.25
C PHE A 560 -2.72 -2.42 -3.36
N HIS A 561 -2.89 -3.74 -3.30
CA HIS A 561 -3.64 -4.48 -4.32
C HIS A 561 -5.12 -4.06 -4.44
N LEU A 562 -5.70 -3.41 -3.41
CA LEU A 562 -7.04 -2.84 -3.47
C LEU A 562 -7.13 -1.46 -4.15
N SER A 563 -6.03 -0.73 -4.32
CA SER A 563 -6.08 0.73 -4.55
C SER A 563 -6.63 1.17 -5.91
N ASP A 564 -6.53 0.32 -6.94
CA ASP A 564 -7.10 0.54 -8.28
C ASP A 564 -8.37 -0.31 -8.56
N LEU A 565 -8.85 -1.11 -7.59
CA LEU A 565 -10.03 -1.97 -7.79
C LEU A 565 -11.34 -1.17 -7.68
N PRO A 566 -12.29 -1.24 -8.63
CA PRO A 566 -13.43 -0.31 -8.72
C PRO A 566 -14.27 -0.13 -7.44
N SER A 567 -14.49 -1.20 -6.68
CA SER A 567 -15.33 -1.20 -5.47
C SER A 567 -14.57 -0.95 -4.17
N TYR A 568 -13.25 -0.71 -4.25
CA TYR A 568 -12.34 -0.54 -3.11
C TYR A 568 -11.46 0.72 -3.23
N THR A 569 -11.15 1.17 -4.45
CA THR A 569 -10.28 2.32 -4.73
C THR A 569 -10.67 3.57 -3.94
N THR A 570 -9.71 4.14 -3.21
CA THR A 570 -9.85 5.40 -2.47
C THR A 570 -9.32 6.60 -3.26
N HIS A 571 -9.06 6.42 -4.57
CA HIS A 571 -8.53 7.44 -5.48
C HIS A 571 -7.18 8.00 -5.00
N GLY A 572 -6.32 7.10 -4.52
CA GLY A 572 -4.92 7.35 -4.16
C GLY A 572 -4.70 7.73 -2.70
N THR A 573 -3.69 7.11 -2.10
CA THR A 573 -3.20 7.31 -0.73
C THR A 573 -1.83 7.98 -0.75
N VAL A 574 -1.56 8.87 0.21
CA VAL A 574 -0.18 9.32 0.46
C VAL A 574 0.43 8.48 1.57
N HIS A 575 1.42 7.65 1.23
CA HIS A 575 2.15 6.82 2.18
C HIS A 575 3.42 7.56 2.65
N VAL A 576 3.72 7.48 3.95
CA VAL A 576 4.89 8.11 4.56
C VAL A 576 5.64 7.06 5.40
N VAL A 577 6.74 6.54 4.89
CA VAL A 577 7.57 5.56 5.60
C VAL A 577 8.59 6.29 6.48
N VAL A 578 8.52 6.07 7.80
CA VAL A 578 9.47 6.62 8.78
C VAL A 578 10.69 5.70 8.82
N ASN A 579 11.50 5.77 7.76
CA ASN A 579 12.63 4.89 7.50
C ASN A 579 13.82 5.27 8.37
N ASN A 580 13.79 4.76 9.60
CA ASN A 580 14.75 5.05 10.64
C ASN A 580 15.93 4.07 10.64
N GLN A 581 16.00 3.22 9.61
CA GLN A 581 17.06 2.27 9.32
C GLN A 581 17.25 1.19 10.41
N ILE A 582 16.20 0.84 11.16
CA ILE A 582 16.25 -0.19 12.21
C ILE A 582 14.85 -0.68 12.68
N GLY A 583 14.57 -1.96 12.49
CA GLY A 583 13.35 -2.61 12.98
C GLY A 583 13.57 -3.25 14.36
N PHE A 584 13.18 -2.58 15.45
CA PHE A 584 13.54 -2.96 16.84
C PHE A 584 15.08 -2.96 17.02
N THR A 585 15.73 -4.12 16.84
CA THR A 585 17.19 -4.36 16.81
C THR A 585 17.63 -5.07 15.52
N THR A 586 16.73 -5.24 14.55
CA THR A 586 17.00 -5.84 13.24
C THR A 586 17.53 -4.78 12.28
N ASP A 587 18.67 -5.07 11.68
CA ASP A 587 19.35 -4.25 10.69
C ASP A 587 18.61 -4.30 9.33
N PRO A 588 18.60 -3.21 8.52
CA PRO A 588 18.03 -3.19 7.18
C PRO A 588 18.42 -4.37 6.27
N ARG A 589 19.68 -4.85 6.38
CA ARG A 589 20.22 -6.01 5.62
C ARG A 589 19.55 -7.33 5.96
N MET A 590 18.86 -7.40 7.10
CA MET A 590 18.13 -8.57 7.61
C MET A 590 16.60 -8.36 7.64
N ALA A 591 16.12 -7.17 7.27
CA ALA A 591 14.71 -6.80 7.33
C ALA A 591 13.95 -6.95 5.99
N ARG A 592 14.67 -7.08 4.87
CA ARG A 592 14.10 -7.14 3.51
C ARG A 592 15.07 -7.75 2.50
N SER A 593 14.56 -8.13 1.33
CA SER A 593 15.31 -8.74 0.23
C SER A 593 15.61 -7.78 -0.94
N SER A 594 15.51 -6.47 -0.71
CA SER A 594 15.64 -5.44 -1.75
C SER A 594 16.26 -4.14 -1.19
N PRO A 595 16.77 -3.22 -2.04
CA PRO A 595 17.51 -2.04 -1.57
C PRO A 595 16.69 -1.13 -0.64
N TYR A 596 15.42 -0.89 -0.94
CA TYR A 596 14.57 0.05 -0.20
C TYR A 596 13.42 -0.69 0.50
N PRO A 597 12.96 -0.22 1.69
CA PRO A 597 11.78 -0.81 2.31
C PRO A 597 10.52 -0.59 1.47
N THR A 598 10.53 0.44 0.61
CA THR A 598 9.42 0.89 -0.21
C THR A 598 9.15 0.08 -1.48
N ASP A 599 9.99 -0.91 -1.79
CA ASP A 599 9.91 -1.67 -3.04
C ASP A 599 8.58 -2.43 -3.24
N VAL A 600 7.85 -2.70 -2.16
CA VAL A 600 6.48 -3.27 -2.19
C VAL A 600 5.50 -2.40 -2.99
N ALA A 601 5.66 -1.07 -2.99
CA ALA A 601 4.73 -0.16 -3.68
C ALA A 601 4.86 -0.19 -5.22
N ARG A 602 5.96 -0.76 -5.75
CA ARG A 602 6.15 -0.95 -7.19
C ARG A 602 5.06 -1.83 -7.83
N VAL A 603 4.38 -2.68 -7.04
CA VAL A 603 3.35 -3.61 -7.55
C VAL A 603 2.12 -2.92 -8.16
N VAL A 604 1.83 -1.69 -7.74
CA VAL A 604 0.79 -0.82 -8.34
C VAL A 604 1.36 0.30 -9.21
N ASN A 605 2.68 0.35 -9.39
CA ASN A 605 3.41 1.45 -10.05
C ASN A 605 3.24 2.80 -9.34
N ALA A 606 3.10 2.83 -8.00
CA ALA A 606 3.13 4.08 -7.24
C ALA A 606 4.56 4.67 -7.29
N PRO A 607 4.74 5.97 -7.61
CA PRO A 607 6.06 6.59 -7.55
C PRO A 607 6.57 6.67 -6.11
N ILE A 608 7.88 6.54 -5.96
CA ILE A 608 8.56 6.56 -4.66
C ILE A 608 9.52 7.75 -4.64
N PHE A 609 9.39 8.60 -3.62
CA PHE A 609 10.24 9.76 -3.40
C PHE A 609 11.01 9.58 -2.09
N HIS A 610 12.30 9.27 -2.21
CA HIS A 610 13.21 9.16 -1.08
C HIS A 610 13.76 10.54 -0.74
N VAL A 611 13.80 10.87 0.55
CA VAL A 611 14.31 12.16 1.01
C VAL A 611 15.04 12.06 2.34
N ASN A 612 16.18 12.73 2.43
CA ASN A 612 16.96 12.83 3.65
C ASN A 612 16.21 13.70 4.68
N ALA A 613 15.80 13.11 5.80
CA ALA A 613 15.00 13.80 6.81
C ALA A 613 15.74 14.95 7.51
N ASP A 614 17.08 15.01 7.43
CA ASP A 614 17.89 16.10 7.97
C ASP A 614 17.90 17.37 7.08
N ASP A 615 17.25 17.35 5.91
CA ASP A 615 16.92 18.55 5.10
C ASP A 615 15.40 18.81 5.07
N PRO A 616 14.87 19.64 5.99
CA PRO A 616 13.43 19.88 6.07
C PRO A 616 12.85 20.68 4.88
N GLU A 617 13.68 21.37 4.09
CA GLU A 617 13.24 22.01 2.84
C GLU A 617 13.01 20.95 1.76
N ALA A 618 13.90 19.97 1.64
CA ALA A 618 13.72 18.83 0.72
C ALA A 618 12.48 18.00 1.10
N VAL A 619 12.28 17.73 2.39
CA VAL A 619 11.11 17.01 2.91
C VAL A 619 9.80 17.74 2.55
N ILE A 620 9.72 19.06 2.79
CA ILE A 620 8.53 19.84 2.41
C ILE A 620 8.30 19.82 0.89
N TYR A 621 9.36 19.93 0.08
CA TYR A 621 9.22 19.88 -1.38
C TYR A 621 8.63 18.55 -1.86
N VAL A 622 9.20 17.42 -1.40
CA VAL A 622 8.72 16.08 -1.75
C VAL A 622 7.27 15.86 -1.28
N CYS A 623 6.94 16.28 -0.05
CA CYS A 623 5.58 16.16 0.48
C CYS A 623 4.54 17.00 -0.29
N LYS A 624 4.93 18.18 -0.78
CA LYS A 624 4.11 19.00 -1.69
C LYS A 624 3.88 18.26 -3.01
N VAL A 625 4.92 17.70 -3.62
CA VAL A 625 4.81 16.94 -4.88
C VAL A 625 3.96 15.68 -4.72
N ALA A 626 4.06 14.97 -3.58
CA ALA A 626 3.21 13.80 -3.30
C ALA A 626 1.71 14.18 -3.19
N ALA A 627 1.37 15.26 -2.49
CA ALA A 627 0.00 15.76 -2.44
C ALA A 627 -0.52 16.21 -3.81
N GLU A 628 0.31 16.91 -4.60
CA GLU A 628 -0.02 17.31 -5.98
C GLU A 628 -0.17 16.10 -6.92
N TRP A 629 0.62 15.03 -6.74
CA TRP A 629 0.48 13.78 -7.52
C TRP A 629 -0.85 13.11 -7.24
N ARG A 630 -1.18 12.88 -5.97
CA ARG A 630 -2.44 12.25 -5.55
C ARG A 630 -3.65 13.04 -6.07
N ALA A 631 -3.59 14.37 -6.01
CA ALA A 631 -4.62 15.26 -6.53
C ALA A 631 -4.71 15.32 -8.07
N THR A 632 -3.62 15.00 -8.79
CA THR A 632 -3.59 15.02 -10.28
C THR A 632 -4.01 13.68 -10.87
N PHE A 633 -3.52 12.57 -10.31
CA PHE A 633 -3.61 11.24 -10.93
C PHE A 633 -4.50 10.26 -10.17
N HIS A 634 -5.01 10.61 -8.98
CA HIS A 634 -5.88 9.76 -8.16
C HIS A 634 -5.28 8.38 -7.84
N LYS A 635 -3.94 8.32 -7.68
CA LYS A 635 -3.13 7.13 -7.41
C LYS A 635 -2.30 7.27 -6.14
N ASP A 636 -1.88 6.13 -5.60
CA ASP A 636 -0.97 6.08 -4.46
C ASP A 636 0.40 6.70 -4.79
N VAL A 637 1.11 7.15 -3.75
CA VAL A 637 2.48 7.68 -3.80
C VAL A 637 3.16 7.45 -2.47
N VAL A 638 4.46 7.13 -2.49
CA VAL A 638 5.24 6.86 -1.29
C VAL A 638 6.32 7.92 -1.07
N VAL A 639 6.37 8.45 0.15
CA VAL A 639 7.47 9.30 0.64
C VAL A 639 8.30 8.47 1.63
N ASP A 640 9.56 8.20 1.28
CA ASP A 640 10.52 7.48 2.12
C ASP A 640 11.36 8.51 2.91
N LEU A 641 11.02 8.74 4.18
CA LEU A 641 11.72 9.66 5.07
C LEU A 641 12.94 8.96 5.66
N VAL A 642 14.06 9.01 4.94
CA VAL A 642 15.32 8.39 5.35
C VAL A 642 15.90 9.19 6.52
N CYS A 643 15.86 8.59 7.70
CA CYS A 643 16.04 9.24 8.99
C CYS A 643 16.81 8.32 9.96
N TYR A 644 16.69 8.54 11.27
CA TYR A 644 17.24 7.66 12.30
C TYR A 644 16.37 7.67 13.58
N ARG A 645 16.80 6.89 14.59
CA ARG A 645 16.18 6.83 15.91
C ARG A 645 17.20 7.23 16.97
N ARG A 646 16.97 8.34 17.69
CA ARG A 646 17.93 8.86 18.69
C ARG A 646 18.19 7.87 19.84
N MET A 647 17.14 7.17 20.26
CA MET A 647 17.10 6.26 21.42
C MET A 647 17.02 4.78 20.99
N GLY A 648 16.91 3.86 21.95
CA GLY A 648 16.49 2.47 21.72
C GLY A 648 15.10 2.36 21.08
N HIS A 649 14.59 1.14 20.88
CA HIS A 649 13.26 0.96 20.27
C HIS A 649 12.15 1.59 21.12
N ASN A 650 12.34 1.57 22.44
CA ASN A 650 11.70 2.45 23.39
C ASN A 650 12.80 3.16 24.21
N GLU A 651 12.44 4.17 24.99
CA GLU A 651 13.40 5.09 25.60
C GLU A 651 14.25 4.47 26.72
N MET A 652 13.88 3.28 27.21
CA MET A 652 14.59 2.49 28.22
C MET A 652 15.42 1.32 27.64
N ASP A 653 15.46 1.19 26.31
CA ASP A 653 16.18 0.14 25.59
C ASP A 653 17.60 0.59 25.19
N GLU A 654 18.59 -0.30 25.20
CA GLU A 654 20.01 -0.01 24.94
C GLU A 654 20.44 -0.58 23.57
N PRO A 655 20.36 0.22 22.49
CA PRO A 655 20.60 -0.26 21.13
C PRO A 655 22.08 -0.46 20.80
N MET A 656 23.02 0.00 21.63
CA MET A 656 24.44 -0.26 21.40
C MET A 656 24.84 -1.73 21.58
N PHE A 657 23.99 -2.57 22.18
CA PHE A 657 24.20 -4.02 22.23
C PHE A 657 24.16 -4.69 20.84
N THR A 658 23.37 -4.15 19.90
CA THR A 658 23.17 -4.74 18.56
C THR A 658 23.59 -3.81 17.41
N GLN A 659 23.47 -2.49 17.55
CA GLN A 659 23.84 -1.49 16.54
C GLN A 659 24.93 -0.49 17.01
N PRO A 660 26.08 -0.96 17.57
CA PRO A 660 27.09 -0.08 18.16
C PRO A 660 27.75 0.91 17.19
N LEU A 661 27.76 0.65 15.87
CA LEU A 661 28.33 1.57 14.88
C LEU A 661 27.34 2.69 14.51
N MET A 662 26.10 2.34 14.19
CA MET A 662 25.00 3.27 13.92
C MET A 662 24.84 4.29 15.06
N TYR A 663 24.76 3.81 16.31
CA TYR A 663 24.57 4.69 17.46
C TYR A 663 25.81 5.51 17.84
N LYS A 664 27.02 5.07 17.47
CA LYS A 664 28.24 5.91 17.52
C LYS A 664 28.20 7.06 16.51
N GLN A 665 27.46 6.95 15.40
CA GLN A 665 27.24 8.07 14.47
C GLN A 665 26.07 8.95 14.95
N ILE A 666 24.94 8.37 15.37
CA ILE A 666 23.77 9.10 15.93
C ILE A 666 24.18 9.98 17.12
N LYS A 667 25.11 9.52 17.98
CA LYS A 667 25.64 10.31 19.10
C LYS A 667 26.49 11.53 18.67
N LYS A 668 26.95 11.59 17.42
CA LYS A 668 27.60 12.75 16.80
C LYS A 668 26.63 13.62 16.01
N GLN A 669 25.44 13.11 15.66
CA GLN A 669 24.49 13.84 14.82
C GLN A 669 23.87 15.01 15.56
N LYS A 670 24.13 16.21 15.04
CA LYS A 670 23.50 17.45 15.47
C LYS A 670 21.97 17.40 15.23
N PRO A 671 21.10 17.84 16.15
CA PRO A 671 19.65 17.82 15.96
C PRO A 671 19.20 18.61 14.73
N VAL A 672 18.17 18.13 14.04
CA VAL A 672 17.70 18.70 12.75
C VAL A 672 17.24 20.15 12.91
N LEU A 673 16.51 20.46 13.99
CA LEU A 673 16.12 21.84 14.32
C LEU A 673 17.33 22.77 14.42
N GLN A 674 18.44 22.31 15.00
CA GLN A 674 19.64 23.14 15.14
C GLN A 674 20.38 23.30 13.81
N LYS A 675 20.50 22.23 13.01
CA LYS A 675 21.03 22.29 11.63
C LYS A 675 20.25 23.32 10.79
N TYR A 676 18.92 23.29 10.88
CA TYR A 676 18.03 24.17 10.12
C TYR A 676 18.02 25.62 10.62
N ALA A 677 17.98 25.84 11.94
CA ALA A 677 18.04 27.20 12.51
C ALA A 677 19.34 27.93 12.16
N GLU A 678 20.48 27.23 12.20
CA GLU A 678 21.77 27.80 11.80
C GLU A 678 21.84 28.14 10.30
N LYS A 679 21.22 27.32 9.43
CA LYS A 679 21.04 27.65 8.00
C LYS A 679 20.25 28.94 7.82
N LEU A 680 19.10 29.09 8.49
CA LEU A 680 18.25 30.28 8.37
C LEU A 680 18.90 31.55 8.92
N ILE A 681 19.70 31.44 9.99
CA ILE A 681 20.48 32.55 10.54
C ILE A 681 21.61 32.95 9.57
N ALA A 682 22.33 31.98 8.99
CA ALA A 682 23.38 32.24 8.01
C ALA A 682 22.85 32.80 6.68
N GLU A 683 21.60 32.49 6.32
CA GLU A 683 20.89 33.08 5.18
C GLU A 683 20.24 34.45 5.47
N GLY A 684 20.20 34.88 6.74
CA GLY A 684 19.54 36.11 7.17
C GLY A 684 18.00 36.05 7.16
N ALA A 685 17.41 34.85 7.06
CA ALA A 685 15.97 34.66 6.98
C ALA A 685 15.26 34.78 8.35
N VAL A 686 15.97 34.43 9.42
CA VAL A 686 15.51 34.48 10.81
C VAL A 686 16.69 34.91 11.70
N SER A 687 16.46 35.85 12.60
CA SER A 687 17.45 36.27 13.60
C SER A 687 17.55 35.25 14.76
N ARG A 688 18.66 35.28 15.49
CA ARG A 688 18.83 34.43 16.68
C ARG A 688 17.74 34.66 17.73
N GLN A 689 17.30 35.92 17.90
CA GLN A 689 16.23 36.28 18.83
C GLN A 689 14.88 35.68 18.42
N GLU A 690 14.46 35.83 17.15
CA GLU A 690 13.20 35.25 16.65
C GLU A 690 13.13 33.72 16.84
N TYR A 691 14.29 33.03 16.73
CA TYR A 691 14.40 31.59 16.98
C TYR A 691 14.23 31.23 18.48
N GLU A 692 14.92 31.96 19.36
CA GLU A 692 14.86 31.75 20.81
C GLU A 692 13.45 32.11 21.37
N GLU A 693 12.76 33.09 20.76
CA GLU A 693 11.37 33.47 21.08
C GLU A 693 10.33 32.40 20.68
N GLU A 694 10.40 31.80 19.48
CA GLU A 694 9.45 30.73 19.10
C GLU A 694 9.62 29.46 19.95
N ILE A 695 10.84 29.18 20.42
CA ILE A 695 11.09 28.11 21.41
C ILE A 695 10.39 28.44 22.73
N ALA A 696 10.68 29.59 23.34
CA ALA A 696 10.09 29.98 24.64
C ALA A 696 8.56 30.00 24.62
N LYS A 697 7.99 30.42 23.49
CA LYS A 697 6.54 30.42 23.19
C LYS A 697 5.91 29.02 23.19
N TYR A 698 6.58 27.99 22.67
CA TYR A 698 6.04 26.62 22.69
C TYR A 698 6.29 25.91 24.02
N ASP A 699 7.46 26.13 24.63
CA ASP A 699 7.77 25.62 25.99
C ASP A 699 6.73 26.13 27.01
N LYS A 700 6.34 27.40 26.92
CA LYS A 700 5.24 27.99 27.73
C LYS A 700 3.92 27.25 27.54
N ILE A 701 3.51 26.97 26.29
CA ILE A 701 2.27 26.24 25.98
C ILE A 701 2.29 24.84 26.62
N CYS A 702 3.45 24.17 26.62
CA CYS A 702 3.59 22.84 27.22
C CYS A 702 3.56 22.88 28.76
N GLU A 703 4.27 23.81 29.40
CA GLU A 703 4.23 23.97 30.87
C GLU A 703 2.82 24.37 31.36
N GLU A 704 2.10 25.25 30.64
CA GLU A 704 0.72 25.64 30.97
C GLU A 704 -0.27 24.47 30.85
N ALA A 705 -0.17 23.64 29.80
CA ALA A 705 -1.02 22.47 29.65
C ALA A 705 -0.66 21.35 30.65
N TYR A 706 0.63 21.20 30.99
CA TYR A 706 1.06 20.28 32.04
C TYR A 706 0.56 20.68 33.42
N ALA A 707 0.43 21.99 33.70
CA ALA A 707 -0.22 22.45 34.93
C ALA A 707 -1.69 21.97 34.99
N ARG A 708 -2.49 22.24 33.94
CA ARG A 708 -3.90 21.82 33.85
C ARG A 708 -4.10 20.30 33.86
N SER A 709 -3.16 19.54 33.28
CA SER A 709 -3.25 18.06 33.20
C SER A 709 -3.29 17.33 34.56
N LYS A 710 -3.04 18.04 35.67
CA LYS A 710 -3.07 17.50 37.05
C LYS A 710 -4.43 17.63 37.72
N ASP A 711 -5.29 18.49 37.19
CA ASP A 711 -6.67 18.65 37.67
C ASP A 711 -7.59 17.59 37.04
N GLU A 712 -7.23 17.10 35.84
CA GLU A 712 -7.86 15.99 35.12
C GLU A 712 -7.52 14.63 35.75
N LYS A 713 -8.43 14.12 36.60
CA LYS A 713 -8.28 12.83 37.31
C LYS A 713 -8.99 11.66 36.65
N ILE A 714 -9.83 11.94 35.65
CA ILE A 714 -10.81 11.00 35.11
C ILE A 714 -10.66 10.91 33.59
N LEU A 715 -10.46 9.70 33.07
CA LEU A 715 -10.38 9.46 31.62
C LEU A 715 -11.74 9.13 31.02
N HIS A 716 -12.21 10.04 30.17
CA HIS A 716 -13.30 9.81 29.22
C HIS A 716 -12.75 9.25 27.91
N ILE A 717 -12.97 7.95 27.66
CA ILE A 717 -12.58 7.25 26.43
C ILE A 717 -13.35 7.81 25.21
N LYS A 718 -14.56 8.34 25.41
CA LYS A 718 -15.32 9.06 24.36
C LYS A 718 -14.53 10.22 23.70
N HIS A 719 -13.52 10.79 24.37
CA HIS A 719 -12.62 11.81 23.81
C HIS A 719 -11.58 11.24 22.80
N TRP A 720 -11.60 9.93 22.53
CA TRP A 720 -10.68 9.23 21.61
C TRP A 720 -11.41 8.45 20.49
N LEU A 721 -12.71 8.69 20.33
CA LEU A 721 -13.49 8.25 19.18
C LEU A 721 -12.98 8.93 17.90
N ASP A 722 -12.81 8.15 16.84
CA ASP A 722 -12.42 8.62 15.50
C ASP A 722 -13.59 8.62 14.50
N SER A 723 -14.63 7.83 14.78
CA SER A 723 -15.90 7.75 14.06
C SER A 723 -17.04 8.10 15.02
N PRO A 724 -17.27 9.38 15.32
CA PRO A 724 -18.47 9.78 16.06
C PRO A 724 -19.71 9.52 15.19
N TRP A 725 -20.77 8.98 15.79
CA TRP A 725 -22.09 8.81 15.17
C TRP A 725 -23.06 9.88 15.71
N PRO A 726 -23.01 11.13 15.18
CA PRO A 726 -23.74 12.25 15.74
C PRO A 726 -25.25 11.99 15.73
N GLY A 727 -25.88 12.13 16.90
CA GLY A 727 -27.31 11.94 17.06
C GLY A 727 -27.80 10.50 17.00
N PHE A 728 -26.93 9.48 16.97
CA PHE A 728 -27.33 8.07 17.12
C PHE A 728 -27.56 7.72 18.60
N PHE A 729 -26.56 8.01 19.46
CA PHE A 729 -26.63 7.87 20.92
C PHE A 729 -27.20 9.13 21.61
N THR A 730 -27.34 9.08 22.94
CA THR A 730 -27.51 10.26 23.81
C THR A 730 -26.21 11.07 23.92
N LEU A 731 -26.25 12.25 24.56
CA LEU A 731 -25.06 13.06 24.83
C LEU A 731 -24.04 12.34 25.73
N ASP A 732 -24.51 11.41 26.55
CA ASP A 732 -23.70 10.58 27.46
C ASP A 732 -23.19 9.29 26.79
N GLY A 733 -23.43 9.11 25.48
CA GLY A 733 -22.98 7.95 24.71
C GLY A 733 -23.86 6.70 24.83
N GLN A 734 -25.01 6.80 25.48
CA GLN A 734 -25.91 5.67 25.74
C GLN A 734 -26.92 5.42 24.61
N PRO A 735 -27.46 4.20 24.46
CA PRO A 735 -28.60 3.93 23.57
C PRO A 735 -29.82 4.79 23.94
N LYS A 736 -30.62 5.16 22.94
CA LYS A 736 -31.87 5.93 23.15
C LYS A 736 -33.03 5.09 23.68
N SER A 737 -32.93 3.76 23.57
CA SER A 737 -33.89 2.78 24.10
C SER A 737 -33.15 1.47 24.37
N MET A 738 -33.79 0.59 25.16
CA MET A 738 -33.34 -0.79 25.40
C MET A 738 -34.34 -1.80 24.84
N SER A 739 -34.86 -1.53 23.64
CA SER A 739 -35.86 -2.36 22.96
C SER A 739 -35.49 -2.58 21.49
N CYS A 740 -35.93 -3.70 20.93
CA CYS A 740 -35.85 -4.01 19.50
C CYS A 740 -37.28 -4.16 18.95
N PRO A 741 -37.68 -3.45 17.88
CA PRO A 741 -38.99 -3.61 17.27
C PRO A 741 -39.12 -4.95 16.51
N SER A 742 -40.35 -5.24 16.05
CA SER A 742 -40.65 -6.35 15.12
C SER A 742 -39.72 -6.31 13.91
N THR A 743 -39.06 -7.44 13.62
CA THR A 743 -38.25 -7.60 12.40
C THR A 743 -39.09 -8.05 11.20
N GLY A 744 -40.31 -8.54 11.40
CA GLY A 744 -41.25 -8.89 10.34
C GLY A 744 -41.73 -7.73 9.46
N LEU A 745 -42.35 -8.06 8.32
CA LEU A 745 -42.78 -7.16 7.24
C LEU A 745 -44.23 -7.41 6.82
N THR A 746 -44.87 -6.42 6.19
CA THR A 746 -46.17 -6.64 5.53
C THR A 746 -46.04 -7.62 4.36
N GLU A 747 -47.10 -8.41 4.13
CA GLU A 747 -47.13 -9.38 3.04
C GLU A 747 -46.95 -8.73 1.65
N ASP A 748 -47.45 -7.51 1.45
CA ASP A 748 -47.25 -6.76 0.21
C ASP A 748 -45.76 -6.47 -0.05
N ASN A 749 -44.97 -6.21 1.00
CA ASN A 749 -43.53 -6.02 0.85
C ASN A 749 -42.80 -7.33 0.56
N LEU A 750 -43.18 -8.44 1.22
CA LEU A 750 -42.63 -9.77 0.93
C LEU A 750 -42.90 -10.18 -0.53
N ASN A 751 -44.14 -9.98 -1.01
CA ASN A 751 -44.52 -10.22 -2.39
C ASN A 751 -43.75 -9.30 -3.36
N HIS A 752 -43.75 -7.98 -3.13
CA HIS A 752 -43.07 -6.99 -4.00
C HIS A 752 -41.58 -7.28 -4.17
N ILE A 753 -40.88 -7.51 -3.05
CA ILE A 753 -39.45 -7.83 -3.05
C ILE A 753 -39.20 -9.21 -3.69
N GLY A 754 -40.06 -10.19 -3.39
CA GLY A 754 -40.01 -11.53 -4.00
C GLY A 754 -40.20 -11.53 -5.52
N GLN A 755 -41.10 -10.70 -6.05
CA GLN A 755 -41.26 -10.54 -7.50
C GLN A 755 -39.97 -9.98 -8.13
N ALA A 756 -39.38 -8.93 -7.55
CA ALA A 756 -38.10 -8.39 -8.02
C ALA A 756 -36.93 -9.39 -7.92
N ALA A 757 -36.91 -10.24 -6.88
CA ALA A 757 -35.94 -11.33 -6.73
C ALA A 757 -36.05 -12.44 -7.79
N SER A 758 -37.14 -12.43 -8.55
CA SER A 758 -37.52 -13.43 -9.56
C SER A 758 -37.62 -12.88 -10.99
N SER A 759 -37.28 -11.61 -11.20
CA SER A 759 -37.45 -10.92 -12.50
C SER A 759 -36.12 -10.43 -13.09
N VAL A 760 -36.20 -9.84 -14.29
CA VAL A 760 -35.11 -9.11 -14.95
C VAL A 760 -35.66 -7.72 -15.30
N PRO A 761 -35.46 -6.68 -14.47
CA PRO A 761 -36.11 -5.37 -14.61
C PRO A 761 -35.45 -4.45 -15.67
N VAL A 762 -34.88 -5.04 -16.73
CA VAL A 762 -34.14 -4.32 -17.78
C VAL A 762 -34.50 -4.92 -19.14
N GLU A 763 -34.93 -4.07 -20.07
CA GLU A 763 -35.30 -4.47 -21.44
C GLU A 763 -34.09 -4.96 -22.26
N ASP A 764 -34.35 -5.80 -23.25
CA ASP A 764 -33.35 -6.46 -24.11
C ASP A 764 -32.22 -7.21 -23.37
N PHE A 765 -32.38 -7.56 -22.09
CA PHE A 765 -31.35 -8.20 -21.27
C PHE A 765 -31.39 -9.73 -21.37
N THR A 766 -30.36 -10.34 -21.96
CA THR A 766 -30.35 -11.80 -22.19
C THR A 766 -29.70 -12.56 -21.04
N ILE A 767 -30.46 -13.25 -20.19
CA ILE A 767 -29.92 -14.12 -19.13
C ILE A 767 -29.62 -15.56 -19.59
N HIS A 768 -28.70 -16.24 -18.90
CA HIS A 768 -28.42 -17.65 -19.10
C HIS A 768 -29.65 -18.54 -18.81
N GLY A 769 -29.95 -19.53 -19.65
CA GLY A 769 -31.16 -20.37 -19.51
C GLY A 769 -31.27 -21.16 -18.19
N GLY A 770 -30.13 -21.47 -17.55
CA GLY A 770 -30.11 -22.05 -16.20
C GLY A 770 -30.59 -21.06 -15.12
N LEU A 771 -30.24 -19.77 -15.26
CA LEU A 771 -30.68 -18.70 -14.36
C LEU A 771 -32.18 -18.41 -14.55
N SER A 772 -32.69 -18.50 -15.79
CA SER A 772 -34.14 -18.41 -16.07
C SER A 772 -34.96 -19.47 -15.32
N ARG A 773 -34.38 -20.65 -15.04
CA ARG A 773 -35.02 -21.69 -14.22
C ARG A 773 -35.01 -21.35 -12.73
N ILE A 774 -33.90 -20.77 -12.23
CA ILE A 774 -33.79 -20.32 -10.82
C ILE A 774 -34.80 -19.20 -10.53
N LEU A 775 -34.87 -18.20 -11.40
CA LEU A 775 -35.81 -17.08 -11.26
C LEU A 775 -37.28 -17.55 -11.29
N LYS A 776 -37.64 -18.45 -12.20
CA LYS A 776 -38.98 -19.08 -12.20
C LYS A 776 -39.27 -19.89 -10.93
N GLY A 777 -38.27 -20.58 -10.38
CA GLY A 777 -38.37 -21.27 -9.09
C GLY A 777 -38.66 -20.31 -7.93
N ARG A 778 -38.01 -19.13 -7.91
CA ARG A 778 -38.28 -18.07 -6.93
C ARG A 778 -39.72 -17.52 -7.05
N ALA A 779 -40.16 -17.21 -8.27
CA ALA A 779 -41.53 -16.72 -8.52
C ALA A 779 -42.60 -17.70 -8.00
N GLU A 780 -42.40 -19.01 -8.23
CA GLU A 780 -43.33 -20.04 -7.74
C GLU A 780 -43.24 -20.23 -6.21
N MET A 781 -42.08 -20.06 -5.58
CA MET A 781 -41.98 -20.07 -4.10
C MET A 781 -42.71 -18.88 -3.47
N VAL A 782 -42.49 -17.66 -4.00
CA VAL A 782 -43.19 -16.43 -3.57
C VAL A 782 -44.71 -16.59 -3.70
N LYS A 783 -45.19 -17.08 -4.86
CA LYS A 783 -46.61 -17.37 -5.11
C LYS A 783 -47.23 -18.37 -4.13
N ASN A 784 -46.44 -19.31 -3.60
CA ASN A 784 -46.90 -20.29 -2.61
C ASN A 784 -46.61 -19.86 -1.15
N ARG A 785 -46.30 -18.58 -0.88
CA ARG A 785 -45.93 -18.04 0.44
C ARG A 785 -44.70 -18.72 1.08
N MET A 786 -43.80 -19.30 0.28
CA MET A 786 -42.62 -20.02 0.76
C MET A 786 -41.31 -19.27 0.45
N VAL A 787 -40.32 -19.45 1.32
CA VAL A 787 -39.01 -18.78 1.28
C VAL A 787 -37.89 -19.82 1.42
N ASP A 788 -36.83 -19.69 0.61
CA ASP A 788 -35.54 -20.37 0.76
C ASP A 788 -34.46 -19.38 1.28
N TRP A 789 -33.22 -19.83 1.54
CA TRP A 789 -32.18 -18.93 2.06
C TRP A 789 -31.91 -17.72 1.16
N ALA A 790 -31.93 -17.92 -0.16
CA ALA A 790 -31.67 -16.84 -1.11
C ALA A 790 -32.81 -15.80 -1.10
N LEU A 791 -34.08 -16.24 -1.06
CA LEU A 791 -35.21 -15.33 -0.91
C LEU A 791 -35.26 -14.67 0.47
N GLY A 792 -34.91 -15.37 1.55
CA GLY A 792 -34.89 -14.81 2.90
C GLY A 792 -33.86 -13.67 3.03
N GLU A 793 -32.67 -13.88 2.48
CA GLU A 793 -31.64 -12.84 2.37
C GLU A 793 -32.13 -11.66 1.51
N TYR A 794 -32.70 -11.95 0.33
CA TYR A 794 -33.19 -10.94 -0.60
C TYR A 794 -34.33 -10.09 0.01
N MET A 795 -35.22 -10.70 0.79
CA MET A 795 -36.31 -10.01 1.51
C MET A 795 -35.76 -9.16 2.67
N ALA A 796 -34.73 -9.62 3.38
CA ALA A 796 -34.08 -8.85 4.44
C ALA A 796 -33.35 -7.62 3.86
N PHE A 797 -32.59 -7.81 2.79
CA PHE A 797 -31.87 -6.72 2.12
C PHE A 797 -32.85 -5.76 1.45
N GLY A 798 -33.78 -6.26 0.64
CA GLY A 798 -34.72 -5.44 -0.13
C GLY A 798 -35.66 -4.59 0.72
N SER A 799 -35.98 -5.03 1.95
CA SER A 799 -36.76 -4.23 2.89
C SER A 799 -35.96 -3.11 3.52
N LEU A 800 -34.77 -3.42 4.04
CA LEU A 800 -33.84 -2.42 4.57
C LEU A 800 -33.48 -1.34 3.51
N LEU A 801 -33.29 -1.73 2.24
CA LEU A 801 -33.08 -0.80 1.14
C LEU A 801 -34.28 0.13 0.90
N LYS A 802 -35.51 -0.39 0.97
CA LYS A 802 -36.75 0.42 0.93
C LYS A 802 -36.96 1.27 2.19
N GLU A 803 -36.33 0.91 3.31
CA GLU A 803 -36.29 1.68 4.56
C GLU A 803 -35.16 2.74 4.57
N GLY A 804 -34.44 2.93 3.46
CA GLY A 804 -33.39 3.94 3.32
C GLY A 804 -32.02 3.53 3.87
N ILE A 805 -31.81 2.24 4.17
CA ILE A 805 -30.56 1.70 4.74
C ILE A 805 -29.63 1.24 3.61
N HIS A 806 -28.42 1.81 3.53
CA HIS A 806 -27.39 1.33 2.59
C HIS A 806 -26.97 -0.10 2.96
N ILE A 807 -26.85 -0.97 1.96
CA ILE A 807 -26.30 -2.32 2.16
C ILE A 807 -25.09 -2.53 1.26
N ARG A 808 -23.98 -2.99 1.86
CA ARG A 808 -22.77 -3.42 1.15
C ARG A 808 -22.51 -4.89 1.42
N LEU A 809 -22.42 -5.71 0.37
CA LEU A 809 -22.00 -7.11 0.44
C LEU A 809 -20.69 -7.30 -0.34
N SER A 810 -19.67 -7.75 0.37
CA SER A 810 -18.29 -7.87 -0.11
C SER A 810 -17.72 -9.26 0.19
N GLY A 811 -16.81 -9.74 -0.66
CA GLY A 811 -16.19 -11.05 -0.54
C GLY A 811 -16.01 -11.75 -1.88
N GLN A 812 -15.50 -12.97 -1.86
CA GLN A 812 -15.15 -13.72 -3.08
C GLN A 812 -16.40 -14.37 -3.70
N ASP A 813 -16.61 -14.19 -5.01
CA ASP A 813 -17.77 -14.67 -5.78
C ASP A 813 -19.17 -14.20 -5.29
N VAL A 814 -19.26 -13.27 -4.32
CA VAL A 814 -20.52 -12.93 -3.62
C VAL A 814 -21.66 -12.48 -4.51
N GLU A 815 -21.39 -11.88 -5.66
CA GLU A 815 -22.39 -11.44 -6.65
C GLU A 815 -23.28 -12.61 -7.15
N ARG A 816 -22.65 -13.78 -7.32
CA ARG A 816 -23.30 -15.08 -7.62
C ARG A 816 -23.59 -15.87 -6.33
N GLY A 817 -22.75 -15.68 -5.32
CA GLY A 817 -22.53 -16.57 -4.19
C GLY A 817 -21.71 -17.80 -4.59
N THR A 818 -20.77 -18.24 -3.74
CA THR A 818 -19.92 -19.43 -3.95
C THR A 818 -20.73 -20.60 -4.50
N PHE A 819 -21.77 -20.99 -3.75
CA PHE A 819 -22.64 -22.14 -4.03
C PHE A 819 -23.65 -21.90 -5.16
N SER A 820 -23.56 -20.80 -5.90
CA SER A 820 -24.44 -20.42 -7.02
C SER A 820 -25.92 -20.38 -6.61
N HIS A 821 -26.20 -19.71 -5.49
CA HIS A 821 -27.53 -19.59 -4.87
C HIS A 821 -28.10 -18.16 -4.91
N ARG A 822 -27.22 -17.14 -4.83
CA ARG A 822 -27.58 -15.74 -4.59
C ARG A 822 -27.99 -15.00 -5.86
N HIS A 823 -27.12 -14.98 -6.88
CA HIS A 823 -27.38 -14.30 -8.18
C HIS A 823 -27.98 -12.89 -8.01
N HIS A 824 -27.38 -12.05 -7.18
CA HIS A 824 -27.81 -10.65 -7.02
C HIS A 824 -27.32 -9.76 -8.18
N VAL A 825 -26.27 -10.20 -8.90
CA VAL A 825 -25.89 -9.65 -10.20
C VAL A 825 -26.24 -10.66 -11.29
N LEU A 826 -26.91 -10.19 -12.33
CA LEU A 826 -27.19 -10.93 -13.57
C LEU A 826 -26.27 -10.39 -14.67
N HIS A 827 -25.77 -11.26 -15.55
CA HIS A 827 -24.88 -10.89 -16.65
C HIS A 827 -25.53 -11.19 -18.00
N ASP A 828 -25.48 -10.22 -18.92
CA ASP A 828 -26.00 -10.39 -20.28
C ASP A 828 -25.13 -11.39 -21.05
N GLN A 829 -25.75 -12.38 -21.70
CA GLN A 829 -25.06 -13.40 -22.50
C GLN A 829 -24.59 -12.86 -23.87
N ASN A 830 -25.16 -11.75 -24.33
CA ASN A 830 -24.91 -11.17 -25.65
C ASN A 830 -24.07 -9.88 -25.61
N VAL A 831 -23.87 -9.27 -24.44
CA VAL A 831 -23.19 -7.96 -24.30
C VAL A 831 -22.16 -7.98 -23.17
N ASP A 832 -20.87 -7.91 -23.52
CA ASP A 832 -19.76 -7.86 -22.55
C ASP A 832 -19.96 -6.75 -21.50
N LYS A 833 -19.74 -7.10 -20.23
CA LYS A 833 -19.85 -6.23 -19.04
C LYS A 833 -21.23 -5.59 -18.80
N ARG A 834 -22.27 -5.94 -19.56
CA ARG A 834 -23.64 -5.50 -19.26
C ARG A 834 -24.20 -6.35 -18.11
N THR A 835 -24.29 -5.74 -16.94
CA THR A 835 -24.87 -6.35 -15.73
C THR A 835 -26.20 -5.70 -15.37
N CYS A 836 -27.06 -6.46 -14.70
CA CYS A 836 -28.27 -5.97 -14.04
C CYS A 836 -28.21 -6.40 -12.57
N ILE A 837 -28.62 -5.51 -11.65
CA ILE A 837 -28.72 -5.80 -10.22
C ILE A 837 -30.18 -5.58 -9.82
N PRO A 838 -31.07 -6.59 -9.90
CA PRO A 838 -32.51 -6.39 -9.74
C PRO A 838 -32.92 -5.77 -8.39
N MET A 839 -32.05 -5.91 -7.38
CA MET A 839 -32.23 -5.32 -6.05
C MET A 839 -32.08 -3.78 -6.02
N ASN A 840 -31.50 -3.17 -7.06
CA ASN A 840 -31.48 -1.72 -7.29
C ASN A 840 -32.69 -1.20 -8.10
N HIS A 841 -33.73 -2.03 -8.29
CA HIS A 841 -34.98 -1.67 -8.99
C HIS A 841 -36.23 -1.97 -8.13
N LEU A 842 -36.10 -1.89 -6.79
CA LEU A 842 -37.19 -2.13 -5.84
C LEU A 842 -38.10 -0.91 -5.64
N SER A 843 -37.55 0.31 -5.67
CA SER A 843 -38.32 1.56 -5.52
C SER A 843 -37.50 2.75 -6.04
N PRO A 844 -38.11 3.83 -6.58
CA PRO A 844 -37.36 5.01 -7.04
C PRO A 844 -36.61 5.78 -5.93
N ASP A 845 -37.03 5.58 -4.68
CA ASP A 845 -36.56 6.24 -3.45
C ASP A 845 -35.73 5.33 -2.53
N GLN A 846 -35.38 4.11 -3.00
CA GLN A 846 -34.60 3.17 -2.21
C GLN A 846 -33.17 3.66 -1.94
N ALA A 847 -32.56 3.16 -0.87
CA ALA A 847 -31.12 3.22 -0.70
C ALA A 847 -30.39 2.34 -1.74
N PRO A 848 -29.14 2.70 -2.12
CA PRO A 848 -28.32 1.90 -3.00
C PRO A 848 -27.96 0.54 -2.39
N TYR A 849 -27.86 -0.48 -3.23
CA TYR A 849 -27.27 -1.79 -2.90
C TYR A 849 -25.92 -1.95 -3.60
N THR A 850 -24.87 -2.07 -2.79
CA THR A 850 -23.47 -2.22 -3.21
C THR A 850 -23.02 -3.67 -3.05
N VAL A 851 -23.20 -4.51 -4.07
CA VAL A 851 -22.59 -5.85 -4.11
C VAL A 851 -21.33 -5.83 -4.97
N CYS A 852 -20.24 -6.42 -4.48
CA CYS A 852 -18.99 -6.48 -5.21
C CYS A 852 -18.15 -7.70 -4.86
N ASN A 853 -17.74 -8.45 -5.88
CA ASN A 853 -16.69 -9.44 -5.74
C ASN A 853 -15.38 -8.77 -5.29
N SER A 854 -14.69 -9.36 -4.31
CA SER A 854 -13.40 -8.91 -3.82
C SER A 854 -12.23 -9.46 -4.64
N SER A 855 -11.03 -8.96 -4.36
CA SER A 855 -9.80 -9.69 -4.66
C SER A 855 -9.72 -10.99 -3.84
N LEU A 856 -8.77 -11.87 -4.18
CA LEU A 856 -8.48 -13.09 -3.43
C LEU A 856 -7.61 -12.76 -2.20
N SER A 857 -8.22 -12.05 -1.26
CA SER A 857 -7.66 -11.58 0.01
C SER A 857 -8.78 -11.61 1.05
N GLU A 858 -8.48 -12.06 2.27
CA GLU A 858 -9.37 -11.91 3.41
C GLU A 858 -8.83 -10.90 4.42
N TYR A 859 -7.50 -10.82 4.63
CA TYR A 859 -6.91 -9.96 5.66
C TYR A 859 -7.06 -8.48 5.30
N GLY A 860 -6.67 -8.10 4.07
CA GLY A 860 -6.94 -6.78 3.52
C GLY A 860 -8.44 -6.48 3.39
N VAL A 861 -9.23 -7.41 2.83
CA VAL A 861 -10.66 -7.16 2.56
C VAL A 861 -11.51 -7.07 3.84
N LEU A 862 -11.34 -7.95 4.83
CA LEU A 862 -12.10 -7.87 6.08
C LEU A 862 -11.72 -6.61 6.88
N GLY A 863 -10.45 -6.20 6.85
CA GLY A 863 -10.03 -4.91 7.39
C GLY A 863 -10.72 -3.73 6.70
N PHE A 864 -10.88 -3.79 5.38
CA PHE A 864 -11.59 -2.79 4.59
C PHE A 864 -13.08 -2.72 4.95
N GLU A 865 -13.79 -3.85 5.00
CA GLU A 865 -15.22 -3.85 5.33
C GLU A 865 -15.48 -3.43 6.79
N LEU A 866 -14.59 -3.78 7.72
CA LEU A 866 -14.60 -3.27 9.09
C LEU A 866 -14.52 -1.74 9.11
N GLY A 867 -13.57 -1.16 8.36
CA GLY A 867 -13.39 0.28 8.23
C GLY A 867 -14.61 0.96 7.63
N PHE A 868 -15.21 0.35 6.61
CA PHE A 868 -16.45 0.84 5.98
C PHE A 868 -17.61 0.87 6.99
N ALA A 869 -17.75 -0.20 7.80
CA ALA A 869 -18.76 -0.33 8.85
C ALA A 869 -18.58 0.64 10.04
N MET A 870 -17.46 1.37 10.13
CA MET A 870 -17.26 2.42 11.14
C MET A 870 -17.90 3.76 10.76
N ALA A 871 -18.21 4.02 9.49
CA ALA A 871 -18.61 5.35 9.03
C ALA A 871 -20.08 5.70 9.31
N SER A 872 -20.99 4.72 9.28
CA SER A 872 -22.43 4.92 9.49
C SER A 872 -23.06 3.77 10.29
N PRO A 873 -23.87 4.06 11.33
CA PRO A 873 -24.68 3.04 11.99
C PRO A 873 -25.89 2.62 11.16
N ASN A 874 -26.29 3.43 10.17
CA ASN A 874 -27.50 3.22 9.38
C ASN A 874 -27.18 2.52 8.05
N ALA A 875 -26.37 1.46 8.15
CA ALA A 875 -25.96 0.64 7.00
C ALA A 875 -25.67 -0.80 7.43
N LEU A 876 -26.01 -1.76 6.57
CA LEU A 876 -25.69 -3.17 6.75
C LEU A 876 -24.45 -3.50 5.91
N ILE A 877 -23.31 -3.68 6.56
CA ILE A 877 -22.04 -4.00 5.90
C ILE A 877 -21.71 -5.47 6.17
N LEU A 878 -21.64 -6.28 5.13
CA LEU A 878 -21.42 -7.72 5.19
C LEU A 878 -20.15 -8.11 4.46
N TRP A 879 -19.35 -8.97 5.10
CA TRP A 879 -18.25 -9.69 4.50
C TRP A 879 -18.57 -11.19 4.47
N GLU A 880 -18.44 -11.84 3.30
CA GLU A 880 -18.62 -13.28 3.14
C GLU A 880 -17.30 -13.97 2.76
N ALA A 881 -16.91 -14.96 3.59
CA ALA A 881 -15.82 -15.87 3.26
C ALA A 881 -16.28 -16.90 2.22
N GLN A 882 -15.45 -17.26 1.24
CA GLN A 882 -15.84 -18.21 0.19
C GLN A 882 -16.27 -19.57 0.79
N PHE A 883 -15.50 -20.03 1.79
CA PHE A 883 -15.88 -21.00 2.81
C PHE A 883 -15.51 -20.42 4.18
N GLY A 884 -16.27 -20.75 5.23
CA GLY A 884 -16.04 -20.21 6.57
C GLY A 884 -14.67 -20.57 7.14
N ASP A 885 -14.09 -21.68 6.69
CA ASP A 885 -12.76 -22.18 7.05
C ASP A 885 -11.63 -21.14 6.80
N PHE A 886 -11.79 -20.26 5.80
CA PHE A 886 -10.75 -19.30 5.37
C PHE A 886 -10.68 -18.00 6.17
N GLN A 887 -11.60 -17.75 7.11
CA GLN A 887 -11.57 -16.55 7.98
C GLN A 887 -10.25 -16.41 8.78
N ASN A 888 -9.55 -17.53 8.99
CA ASN A 888 -8.34 -17.61 9.79
C ASN A 888 -7.13 -16.86 9.20
N THR A 889 -7.12 -16.50 7.92
CA THR A 889 -6.10 -15.62 7.33
C THR A 889 -6.26 -14.16 7.79
N ALA A 890 -7.50 -13.75 8.10
CA ALA A 890 -7.85 -12.42 8.61
C ALA A 890 -7.90 -12.34 10.15
N GLN A 891 -7.36 -13.34 10.87
CA GLN A 891 -7.51 -13.49 12.33
C GLN A 891 -7.09 -12.24 13.13
N CYS A 892 -6.07 -11.50 12.68
CA CYS A 892 -5.66 -10.26 13.35
C CYS A 892 -6.75 -9.16 13.35
N ILE A 893 -7.58 -9.09 12.30
CA ILE A 893 -8.73 -8.17 12.27
C ILE A 893 -9.81 -8.66 13.26
N ILE A 894 -10.08 -9.96 13.24
CA ILE A 894 -11.06 -10.62 14.11
C ILE A 894 -10.73 -10.41 15.59
N ASP A 895 -9.49 -10.70 16.00
CA ASP A 895 -9.05 -10.60 17.39
C ASP A 895 -8.95 -9.14 17.84
N GLN A 896 -8.19 -8.34 17.09
CA GLN A 896 -7.68 -7.07 17.60
C GLN A 896 -8.59 -5.88 17.34
N PHE A 897 -9.57 -6.02 16.44
CA PHE A 897 -10.55 -4.99 16.14
C PHE A 897 -12.00 -5.47 16.32
N ILE A 898 -12.40 -6.61 15.73
CA ILE A 898 -13.81 -7.04 15.75
C ILE A 898 -14.21 -7.51 17.15
N CYS A 899 -13.44 -8.39 17.78
CA CYS A 899 -13.71 -8.88 19.14
C CYS A 899 -13.52 -7.79 20.20
N ALA A 900 -12.35 -7.12 20.19
CA ALA A 900 -11.91 -6.28 21.28
C ALA A 900 -12.10 -4.76 21.06
N GLY A 901 -12.54 -4.32 19.87
CA GLY A 901 -12.56 -2.90 19.49
C GLY A 901 -13.48 -2.03 20.34
N GLN A 902 -14.63 -2.56 20.79
CA GLN A 902 -15.48 -1.84 21.74
C GLN A 902 -14.82 -1.73 23.11
N ALA A 903 -14.30 -2.83 23.67
CA ALA A 903 -13.68 -2.83 24.99
C ALA A 903 -12.43 -1.93 25.07
N LYS A 904 -11.62 -1.90 24.00
CA LYS A 904 -10.37 -1.12 23.95
C LYS A 904 -10.58 0.36 23.66
N TRP A 905 -11.53 0.70 22.78
CA TRP A 905 -11.63 2.03 22.17
C TRP A 905 -13.05 2.63 22.18
N VAL A 906 -14.01 2.00 22.85
CA VAL A 906 -15.46 2.36 22.88
C VAL A 906 -16.08 2.43 21.47
N ARG A 907 -15.55 1.64 20.54
CA ARG A 907 -16.02 1.55 19.14
C ARG A 907 -17.04 0.43 18.98
N GLN A 908 -18.30 0.81 18.92
CA GLN A 908 -19.33 -0.05 18.33
C GLN A 908 -19.12 -0.18 16.81
N ASN A 909 -19.46 -1.33 16.23
CA ASN A 909 -19.35 -1.59 14.79
C ASN A 909 -20.47 -2.56 14.37
N GLY A 910 -21.02 -2.37 13.17
CA GLY A 910 -22.18 -3.13 12.66
C GLY A 910 -21.85 -4.28 11.71
N ILE A 911 -20.58 -4.63 11.50
CA ILE A 911 -20.17 -5.62 10.50
C ILE A 911 -20.80 -7.01 10.72
N VAL A 912 -21.26 -7.62 9.64
CA VAL A 912 -21.73 -9.01 9.59
C VAL A 912 -20.70 -9.89 8.90
N LEU A 913 -20.32 -10.99 9.53
CA LEU A 913 -19.44 -12.02 8.94
C LEU A 913 -20.28 -13.22 8.55
N LEU A 914 -20.37 -13.49 7.25
CA LEU A 914 -21.04 -14.67 6.68
C LEU A 914 -19.99 -15.77 6.45
N LEU A 915 -20.08 -16.86 7.21
CA LEU A 915 -19.06 -17.91 7.27
C LEU A 915 -19.64 -19.29 6.89
N PRO A 916 -19.53 -19.73 5.63
CA PRO A 916 -20.14 -20.97 5.17
C PRO A 916 -19.62 -22.22 5.88
N HIS A 917 -20.48 -22.87 6.66
CA HIS A 917 -20.16 -23.93 7.61
C HIS A 917 -21.01 -25.20 7.36
N GLY A 918 -20.49 -26.35 7.77
CA GLY A 918 -21.20 -27.63 7.79
C GLY A 918 -20.29 -28.81 7.48
N MET A 919 -20.37 -29.86 8.29
CA MET A 919 -19.70 -31.13 8.05
C MET A 919 -20.45 -31.90 6.97
N GLU A 920 -19.93 -31.86 5.74
CA GLU A 920 -20.59 -32.39 4.54
C GLU A 920 -19.69 -33.37 3.74
N GLY A 921 -18.59 -33.81 4.34
CA GLY A 921 -17.65 -34.77 3.75
C GLY A 921 -16.75 -34.18 2.66
N MET A 922 -16.55 -32.86 2.66
CA MET A 922 -15.74 -32.11 1.69
C MET A 922 -14.24 -31.99 2.08
N GLY A 923 -13.84 -32.52 3.23
CA GLY A 923 -12.48 -32.42 3.75
C GLY A 923 -12.24 -31.24 4.70
N PRO A 924 -11.03 -31.15 5.29
CA PRO A 924 -10.76 -30.30 6.44
C PRO A 924 -10.87 -28.79 6.21
N GLU A 925 -10.64 -28.29 5.00
CA GLU A 925 -10.65 -26.85 4.66
C GLU A 925 -11.97 -26.38 4.03
N HIS A 926 -13.02 -27.21 4.05
CA HIS A 926 -14.32 -26.92 3.44
C HIS A 926 -15.49 -27.32 4.36
N SER A 927 -15.28 -27.31 5.68
CA SER A 927 -16.21 -27.89 6.67
C SER A 927 -16.47 -26.99 7.89
N SER A 928 -15.44 -26.39 8.50
CA SER A 928 -15.56 -25.67 9.77
C SER A 928 -15.12 -24.22 9.71
N ALA A 929 -16.06 -23.32 9.97
CA ALA A 929 -15.77 -21.90 10.25
C ALA A 929 -14.99 -21.67 11.57
N ARG A 930 -14.69 -22.75 12.31
CA ARG A 930 -14.12 -22.74 13.67
C ARG A 930 -14.96 -21.95 14.67
N PRO A 931 -16.26 -22.28 14.82
CA PRO A 931 -17.12 -21.65 15.82
C PRO A 931 -16.54 -21.70 17.24
N GLU A 932 -15.74 -22.73 17.56
CA GLU A 932 -15.08 -22.86 18.86
C GLU A 932 -14.21 -21.65 19.21
N ARG A 933 -13.60 -21.00 18.21
CA ARG A 933 -12.72 -19.84 18.39
C ARG A 933 -13.51 -18.57 18.68
N PHE A 934 -14.57 -18.33 17.92
CA PHE A 934 -15.46 -17.17 18.16
C PHE A 934 -16.13 -17.26 19.53
N LEU A 935 -16.50 -18.47 19.96
CA LEU A 935 -17.15 -18.72 21.25
C LEU A 935 -16.18 -18.70 22.43
N GLN A 936 -14.93 -19.13 22.25
CA GLN A 936 -13.86 -18.96 23.24
C GLN A 936 -13.58 -17.48 23.56
N MET A 937 -13.87 -16.58 22.62
CA MET A 937 -13.62 -15.15 22.72
C MET A 937 -14.87 -14.33 23.08
N CYS A 938 -15.98 -14.97 23.44
CA CYS A 938 -17.14 -14.29 24.03
C CYS A 938 -16.87 -13.83 25.46
N ASN A 939 -17.49 -12.71 25.88
CA ASN A 939 -17.30 -12.11 27.20
C ASN A 939 -18.37 -12.48 28.25
N ASP A 940 -19.22 -13.49 28.00
CA ASP A 940 -20.26 -13.91 28.94
C ASP A 940 -19.77 -14.98 29.93
N ASP A 941 -20.14 -14.84 31.20
CA ASP A 941 -19.76 -15.77 32.27
C ASP A 941 -20.62 -17.06 32.19
N PRO A 942 -20.00 -18.26 32.11
CA PRO A 942 -20.74 -19.51 31.98
C PRO A 942 -21.39 -20.02 33.28
N ASP A 943 -20.95 -19.53 34.44
CA ASP A 943 -21.37 -19.98 35.77
C ASP A 943 -22.41 -19.03 36.42
N VAL A 944 -22.62 -17.83 35.85
CA VAL A 944 -23.63 -16.86 36.28
C VAL A 944 -24.92 -16.99 35.47
N LEU A 945 -26.04 -17.26 36.15
CA LEU A 945 -27.37 -17.11 35.56
C LEU A 945 -27.77 -15.63 35.59
N PRO A 946 -28.06 -14.96 34.44
CA PRO A 946 -28.48 -13.57 34.43
C PRO A 946 -29.89 -13.40 35.02
N ASN A 947 -30.15 -12.24 35.62
CA ASN A 947 -31.47 -11.88 36.13
C ASN A 947 -32.48 -11.82 34.97
N ILE A 948 -33.56 -12.60 35.07
CA ILE A 948 -34.56 -12.70 34.00
C ILE A 948 -35.54 -11.52 34.11
N THR A 949 -35.25 -10.46 33.35
CA THR A 949 -36.09 -9.27 33.17
C THR A 949 -36.71 -9.24 31.76
N GLU A 950 -37.72 -8.40 31.54
CA GLU A 950 -38.37 -8.25 30.23
C GLU A 950 -37.40 -7.76 29.13
N ASP A 951 -36.41 -6.95 29.49
CA ASP A 951 -35.40 -6.39 28.59
C ASP A 951 -34.15 -7.28 28.43
N LEU A 952 -34.04 -8.40 29.17
CA LEU A 952 -32.86 -9.29 29.22
C LEU A 952 -32.27 -9.56 27.83
N ALA A 953 -33.10 -9.93 26.86
CA ALA A 953 -32.65 -10.31 25.53
C ALA A 953 -31.98 -9.16 24.76
N VAL A 954 -32.35 -7.91 25.01
CA VAL A 954 -31.73 -6.72 24.40
C VAL A 954 -30.55 -6.24 25.26
N ARG A 955 -30.64 -6.34 26.59
CA ARG A 955 -29.55 -6.03 27.52
C ARG A 955 -28.34 -6.93 27.29
N GLN A 956 -28.53 -8.25 27.19
CA GLN A 956 -27.47 -9.20 26.81
C GLN A 956 -26.80 -8.83 25.48
N LEU A 957 -27.57 -8.39 24.48
CA LEU A 957 -27.04 -7.97 23.18
C LEU A 957 -26.26 -6.64 23.26
N TYR A 958 -26.55 -5.78 24.23
CA TYR A 958 -25.79 -4.56 24.50
C TYR A 958 -24.48 -4.84 25.27
N ASP A 959 -24.50 -5.80 26.20
CA ASP A 959 -23.36 -6.11 27.07
C ASP A 959 -22.35 -7.09 26.41
N CYS A 960 -22.78 -7.94 25.48
CA CYS A 960 -21.89 -8.87 24.79
C CYS A 960 -20.87 -8.16 23.88
N ASN A 961 -19.67 -8.69 23.71
CA ASN A 961 -18.69 -8.15 22.75
C ASN A 961 -19.14 -8.33 21.30
N TRP A 962 -19.70 -9.51 20.97
CA TRP A 962 -20.28 -9.81 19.66
C TRP A 962 -21.42 -10.83 19.74
N ILE A 963 -22.19 -10.90 18.66
CA ILE A 963 -23.34 -11.80 18.50
C ILE A 963 -22.90 -12.99 17.63
N VAL A 964 -23.20 -14.22 18.06
CA VAL A 964 -22.82 -15.45 17.34
C VAL A 964 -24.04 -16.33 17.12
N VAL A 965 -24.37 -16.63 15.86
CA VAL A 965 -25.56 -17.39 15.44
C VAL A 965 -25.25 -18.49 14.41
N ASN A 966 -26.06 -19.54 14.39
CA ASN A 966 -26.07 -20.59 13.36
C ASN A 966 -27.54 -20.91 13.00
N CYS A 967 -28.09 -20.15 12.04
CA CYS A 967 -29.52 -20.17 11.73
C CYS A 967 -29.93 -21.43 10.94
N SER A 968 -30.92 -22.18 11.43
CA SER A 968 -31.44 -23.39 10.77
C SER A 968 -32.68 -23.18 9.91
N THR A 969 -33.25 -21.96 9.82
CA THR A 969 -34.37 -21.63 8.92
C THR A 969 -34.14 -20.31 8.15
N PRO A 970 -34.79 -20.11 6.97
CA PRO A 970 -34.71 -18.85 6.24
C PRO A 970 -35.30 -17.67 7.01
N ALA A 971 -36.42 -17.84 7.72
CA ALA A 971 -37.02 -16.77 8.51
C ALA A 971 -36.08 -16.26 9.62
N ASN A 972 -35.33 -17.14 10.28
CA ASN A 972 -34.35 -16.72 11.28
C ASN A 972 -33.14 -16.00 10.66
N TYR A 973 -32.68 -16.41 9.48
CA TYR A 973 -31.64 -15.67 8.74
C TYR A 973 -32.14 -14.27 8.30
N PHE A 974 -33.37 -14.19 7.79
CA PHE A 974 -34.04 -12.92 7.47
C PHE A 974 -34.13 -11.99 8.69
N HIS A 975 -34.61 -12.50 9.82
CA HIS A 975 -34.81 -11.70 11.04
C HIS A 975 -33.50 -11.24 11.66
N VAL A 976 -32.44 -12.07 11.68
CA VAL A 976 -31.17 -11.67 12.29
C VAL A 976 -30.49 -10.54 11.52
N LEU A 977 -30.61 -10.55 10.18
CA LEU A 977 -30.11 -9.48 9.32
C LEU A 977 -30.86 -8.15 9.52
N ARG A 978 -32.19 -8.19 9.69
CA ARG A 978 -32.98 -6.98 10.01
C ARG A 978 -32.75 -6.48 11.44
N ARG A 979 -32.61 -7.40 12.41
CA ARG A 979 -32.29 -7.10 13.82
C ARG A 979 -31.01 -6.27 13.94
N GLN A 980 -30.00 -6.58 13.12
CA GLN A 980 -28.71 -5.88 13.12
C GLN A 980 -28.81 -4.36 12.93
N ILE A 981 -29.83 -3.89 12.20
CA ILE A 981 -30.09 -2.47 11.95
C ILE A 981 -31.12 -1.89 12.93
N LEU A 982 -32.14 -2.67 13.28
CA LEU A 982 -33.24 -2.25 14.15
C LEU A 982 -32.89 -2.19 15.65
N LEU A 983 -31.71 -2.72 16.06
CA LEU A 983 -31.16 -2.48 17.40
C LEU A 983 -30.77 -1.00 17.60
N PRO A 984 -30.88 -0.44 18.83
CA PRO A 984 -30.49 0.94 19.15
C PRO A 984 -28.97 1.11 19.39
N PHE A 985 -28.17 0.13 19.00
CA PHE A 985 -26.72 0.04 19.13
C PHE A 985 -26.16 -0.89 18.03
N ARG A 986 -24.84 -1.02 17.91
CA ARG A 986 -24.18 -1.91 16.93
C ARG A 986 -23.17 -2.85 17.59
N LYS A 987 -23.22 -4.12 17.20
CA LYS A 987 -22.28 -5.19 17.57
C LYS A 987 -21.90 -5.97 16.32
N PRO A 988 -20.69 -6.52 16.22
CA PRO A 988 -20.37 -7.49 15.18
C PRO A 988 -21.30 -8.71 15.27
N LEU A 989 -21.71 -9.23 14.11
CA LEU A 989 -22.61 -10.37 13.98
C LEU A 989 -21.93 -11.49 13.18
N ILE A 990 -21.59 -12.58 13.87
CA ILE A 990 -20.99 -13.78 13.27
C ILE A 990 -22.11 -14.76 12.91
N ILE A 991 -22.30 -15.01 11.61
CA ILE A 991 -23.30 -15.95 11.09
C ILE A 991 -22.59 -17.13 10.46
N PHE A 992 -22.77 -18.31 11.03
CA PHE A 992 -22.39 -19.56 10.38
C PHE A 992 -23.45 -19.89 9.31
N THR A 993 -23.21 -19.48 8.08
CA THR A 993 -24.14 -19.66 6.96
C THR A 993 -24.09 -21.10 6.44
N PRO A 994 -25.20 -21.67 5.92
CA PRO A 994 -25.21 -23.06 5.51
C PRO A 994 -24.73 -23.26 4.07
N LYS A 995 -24.42 -24.52 3.73
CA LYS A 995 -24.04 -24.95 2.38
C LYS A 995 -25.09 -25.87 1.76
N SER A 996 -25.39 -27.01 2.39
CA SER A 996 -26.48 -27.91 1.98
C SER A 996 -27.89 -27.33 2.17
N LEU A 997 -28.16 -26.61 3.28
CA LEU A 997 -29.50 -26.09 3.57
C LEU A 997 -29.99 -25.08 2.53
N LEU A 998 -29.09 -24.43 1.79
CA LEU A 998 -29.40 -23.51 0.67
C LEU A 998 -30.32 -24.13 -0.39
N ARG A 999 -30.47 -25.47 -0.43
CA ARG A 999 -31.37 -26.20 -1.33
C ARG A 999 -32.13 -27.36 -0.65
N HIS A 1000 -32.06 -27.51 0.67
CA HIS A 1000 -32.65 -28.67 1.34
C HIS A 1000 -34.20 -28.57 1.36
N PRO A 1001 -34.97 -29.62 0.99
CA PRO A 1001 -36.41 -29.47 0.76
C PRO A 1001 -37.22 -29.02 1.98
N GLU A 1002 -36.88 -29.53 3.16
CA GLU A 1002 -37.51 -29.18 4.44
C GLU A 1002 -36.96 -27.86 5.02
N ALA A 1003 -35.86 -27.36 4.46
CA ALA A 1003 -35.23 -26.13 4.90
C ALA A 1003 -35.85 -24.96 4.12
N ARG A 1004 -37.07 -24.60 4.51
CA ARG A 1004 -37.88 -23.52 3.95
C ARG A 1004 -38.72 -22.89 5.06
N SER A 1005 -39.10 -21.62 4.88
CA SER A 1005 -40.00 -20.91 5.80
C SER A 1005 -41.29 -20.47 5.12
N SER A 1006 -42.36 -20.31 5.90
CA SER A 1006 -43.57 -19.63 5.46
C SER A 1006 -43.41 -18.10 5.59
N PHE A 1007 -44.12 -17.33 4.77
CA PHE A 1007 -44.30 -15.88 4.97
C PHE A 1007 -44.84 -15.57 6.37
N ASP A 1008 -45.64 -16.47 6.96
CA ASP A 1008 -46.24 -16.30 8.29
C ASP A 1008 -45.18 -16.14 9.40
N GLU A 1009 -44.01 -16.77 9.23
CA GLU A 1009 -42.85 -16.63 10.13
C GLU A 1009 -42.13 -15.27 9.97
N MET A 1010 -42.55 -14.44 9.01
CA MET A 1010 -41.92 -13.19 8.59
C MET A 1010 -42.91 -12.00 8.58
N LEU A 1011 -44.16 -12.19 9.00
CA LEU A 1011 -45.20 -11.14 9.09
C LEU A 1011 -45.01 -10.18 10.28
N PRO A 1012 -45.70 -9.03 10.37
CA PRO A 1012 -45.47 -8.06 11.45
C PRO A 1012 -45.79 -8.65 12.83
N GLY A 1013 -44.93 -8.39 13.81
CA GLY A 1013 -44.96 -9.05 15.12
C GLY A 1013 -44.10 -10.31 15.21
N THR A 1014 -43.47 -10.75 14.13
CA THR A 1014 -42.45 -11.82 14.17
C THR A 1014 -41.05 -11.27 14.46
N HIS A 1015 -40.25 -12.10 15.12
CA HIS A 1015 -38.91 -11.79 15.63
C HIS A 1015 -37.95 -12.95 15.42
N PHE A 1016 -36.65 -12.69 15.44
CA PHE A 1016 -35.60 -13.72 15.50
C PHE A 1016 -35.74 -14.60 16.75
N GLN A 1017 -35.84 -15.92 16.56
CA GLN A 1017 -35.93 -16.91 17.63
C GLN A 1017 -34.52 -17.31 18.08
N ARG A 1018 -34.12 -16.94 19.31
CA ARG A 1018 -32.81 -17.30 19.89
C ARG A 1018 -32.69 -18.81 20.14
N LEU A 1019 -33.79 -19.44 20.56
CA LEU A 1019 -33.99 -20.87 20.64
C LEU A 1019 -35.31 -21.22 19.91
N ILE A 1020 -35.31 -22.30 19.12
CA ILE A 1020 -36.53 -22.88 18.54
C ILE A 1020 -36.83 -24.17 19.31
N PRO A 1021 -37.96 -24.26 20.04
CA PRO A 1021 -38.29 -25.39 20.90
C PRO A 1021 -38.80 -26.61 20.11
N GLU A 1022 -38.94 -27.75 20.80
CA GLU A 1022 -39.60 -28.95 20.28
C GLU A 1022 -41.09 -28.68 20.00
N VAL A 1023 -41.58 -29.22 18.89
CA VAL A 1023 -42.97 -29.15 18.41
C VAL A 1023 -43.43 -30.51 17.89
N GLY A 1024 -44.70 -30.88 18.15
CA GLY A 1024 -45.26 -32.19 17.83
C GLY A 1024 -45.39 -33.12 19.04
N VAL A 1025 -45.29 -34.43 18.83
CA VAL A 1025 -45.78 -35.45 19.79
C VAL A 1025 -45.02 -35.44 21.13
N ALA A 1026 -43.68 -35.27 21.11
CA ALA A 1026 -42.90 -35.09 22.33
C ALA A 1026 -43.30 -33.82 23.11
N ALA A 1027 -43.61 -32.74 22.38
CA ALA A 1027 -44.06 -31.46 22.92
C ALA A 1027 -45.49 -31.49 23.49
N GLU A 1028 -46.34 -32.40 23.02
CA GLU A 1028 -47.68 -32.69 23.56
C GLU A 1028 -47.65 -33.60 24.81
N ARG A 1029 -46.60 -34.45 24.94
CA ARG A 1029 -46.43 -35.42 26.02
C ARG A 1029 -45.10 -35.25 26.77
N PRO A 1030 -44.82 -34.06 27.36
CA PRO A 1030 -43.51 -33.75 27.95
C PRO A 1030 -43.03 -34.74 29.00
N GLU A 1031 -43.93 -35.26 29.85
CA GLU A 1031 -43.60 -36.26 30.88
C GLU A 1031 -43.11 -37.60 30.31
N ALA A 1032 -43.46 -37.94 29.06
CA ALA A 1032 -43.02 -39.16 28.38
C ALA A 1032 -41.64 -39.02 27.72
N VAL A 1033 -41.12 -37.80 27.61
CA VAL A 1033 -39.82 -37.52 26.98
C VAL A 1033 -38.69 -37.96 27.91
N LYS A 1034 -37.91 -38.93 27.45
CA LYS A 1034 -36.75 -39.50 28.16
C LYS A 1034 -35.45 -38.79 27.84
N ARG A 1035 -35.41 -38.01 26.76
CA ARG A 1035 -34.21 -37.31 26.30
C ARG A 1035 -34.54 -36.01 25.56
N LEU A 1036 -33.85 -34.94 25.92
CA LEU A 1036 -33.86 -33.65 25.26
C LEU A 1036 -32.50 -33.45 24.57
N ILE A 1037 -32.52 -33.42 23.24
CA ILE A 1037 -31.34 -33.16 22.42
C ILE A 1037 -31.31 -31.68 22.07
N PHE A 1038 -30.34 -30.94 22.61
CA PHE A 1038 -30.00 -29.61 22.11
C PHE A 1038 -29.01 -29.73 20.95
N CYS A 1039 -29.26 -28.98 19.89
CA CYS A 1039 -28.36 -28.88 18.73
C CYS A 1039 -28.37 -27.46 18.12
N THR A 1040 -27.60 -27.24 17.06
CA THR A 1040 -27.57 -25.97 16.31
C THR A 1040 -27.28 -26.20 14.82
N GLY A 1041 -27.75 -25.30 13.95
CA GLY A 1041 -27.51 -25.38 12.51
C GLY A 1041 -28.01 -26.66 11.82
N LYS A 1042 -27.27 -27.12 10.80
CA LYS A 1042 -27.72 -28.17 9.86
C LYS A 1042 -27.91 -29.57 10.47
N VAL A 1043 -27.26 -29.91 11.59
CA VAL A 1043 -27.34 -31.25 12.18
C VAL A 1043 -28.77 -31.62 12.61
N TYR A 1044 -29.61 -30.61 12.90
CA TYR A 1044 -31.04 -30.76 13.17
C TYR A 1044 -31.76 -31.63 12.12
N TYR A 1045 -31.50 -31.43 10.82
CA TYR A 1045 -32.20 -32.13 9.74
C TYR A 1045 -31.79 -33.61 9.60
N GLU A 1046 -30.59 -33.99 10.05
CA GLU A 1046 -30.23 -35.42 10.19
C GLU A 1046 -30.84 -36.01 11.47
N LEU A 1047 -30.91 -35.24 12.56
CA LEU A 1047 -31.50 -35.67 13.83
C LEU A 1047 -33.01 -35.92 13.74
N THR A 1048 -33.80 -35.04 13.12
CA THR A 1048 -35.27 -35.24 12.98
C THR A 1048 -35.60 -36.44 12.10
N LYS A 1049 -34.90 -36.57 10.97
CA LYS A 1049 -34.95 -37.71 10.05
C LYS A 1049 -34.61 -39.02 10.76
N GLU A 1050 -33.55 -39.03 11.56
CA GLU A 1050 -33.14 -40.23 12.31
C GLU A 1050 -34.14 -40.57 13.44
N ARG A 1051 -34.61 -39.57 14.21
CA ARG A 1051 -35.67 -39.73 15.23
C ARG A 1051 -36.89 -40.43 14.64
N LYS A 1052 -37.34 -39.96 13.47
CA LYS A 1052 -38.48 -40.50 12.75
C LYS A 1052 -38.24 -41.90 12.22
N SER A 1053 -37.04 -42.19 11.69
CA SER A 1053 -36.67 -43.53 11.23
C SER A 1053 -36.67 -44.58 12.36
N ARG A 1054 -36.39 -44.15 13.59
CA ARG A 1054 -36.39 -44.99 14.80
C ARG A 1054 -37.74 -45.01 15.55
N GLY A 1055 -38.72 -44.21 15.11
CA GLY A 1055 -40.03 -44.10 15.77
C GLY A 1055 -40.00 -43.44 17.16
N LEU A 1056 -39.02 -42.58 17.44
CA LEU A 1056 -38.77 -41.98 18.77
C LEU A 1056 -39.39 -40.59 18.94
N GLU A 1057 -40.39 -40.24 18.13
CA GLU A 1057 -40.99 -38.90 18.04
C GLU A 1057 -41.79 -38.47 19.29
N ASP A 1058 -42.05 -39.37 20.22
CA ASP A 1058 -42.72 -39.10 21.50
C ASP A 1058 -41.84 -39.25 22.75
N THR A 1059 -40.62 -39.78 22.58
CA THR A 1059 -39.69 -40.11 23.68
C THR A 1059 -38.39 -39.31 23.62
N VAL A 1060 -38.11 -38.64 22.50
CA VAL A 1060 -36.92 -37.79 22.31
C VAL A 1060 -37.31 -36.43 21.73
N ALA A 1061 -37.13 -35.36 22.49
CA ALA A 1061 -37.28 -33.98 22.02
C ALA A 1061 -35.98 -33.47 21.37
N ILE A 1062 -36.07 -32.58 20.38
CA ILE A 1062 -34.95 -31.96 19.65
C ILE A 1062 -35.19 -30.45 19.55
N SER A 1063 -34.40 -29.67 20.29
CA SER A 1063 -34.55 -28.20 20.39
C SER A 1063 -33.28 -27.50 19.90
N ARG A 1064 -33.45 -26.40 19.16
CA ARG A 1064 -32.36 -25.72 18.44
C ARG A 1064 -31.92 -24.44 19.15
N ILE A 1065 -30.64 -24.33 19.47
CA ILE A 1065 -30.02 -23.08 19.94
C ILE A 1065 -29.48 -22.34 18.71
N GLU A 1066 -30.21 -21.33 18.24
CA GLU A 1066 -29.89 -20.58 17.01
C GLU A 1066 -28.92 -19.42 17.31
N GLN A 1067 -29.07 -18.79 18.48
CA GLN A 1067 -28.11 -17.83 19.03
C GLN A 1067 -27.30 -18.48 20.13
N LEU A 1068 -25.99 -18.54 19.92
CA LEU A 1068 -25.03 -19.16 20.83
C LEU A 1068 -24.43 -18.11 21.77
N SER A 1069 -24.12 -16.92 21.23
CA SER A 1069 -23.70 -15.75 22.02
C SER A 1069 -24.55 -14.52 21.66
N PRO A 1070 -25.01 -13.73 22.65
CA PRO A 1070 -25.05 -14.08 24.08
C PRO A 1070 -26.02 -15.26 24.31
N PHE A 1071 -25.70 -16.13 25.27
CA PHE A 1071 -26.41 -17.40 25.45
C PHE A 1071 -27.85 -17.19 25.98
N PRO A 1072 -28.89 -17.84 25.42
CA PRO A 1072 -30.28 -17.67 25.80
C PRO A 1072 -30.65 -18.50 27.04
N PHE A 1073 -30.04 -18.16 28.19
CA PHE A 1073 -30.24 -18.84 29.48
C PHE A 1073 -31.71 -18.99 29.86
N ASP A 1074 -32.53 -17.97 29.61
CA ASP A 1074 -33.96 -17.95 29.90
C ASP A 1074 -34.74 -18.99 29.09
N GLN A 1075 -34.50 -19.08 27.78
CA GLN A 1075 -35.22 -20.02 26.90
C GLN A 1075 -34.71 -21.45 27.05
N VAL A 1076 -33.39 -21.63 27.25
CA VAL A 1076 -32.81 -22.95 27.54
C VAL A 1076 -33.30 -23.47 28.88
N LYS A 1077 -33.38 -22.61 29.91
CA LYS A 1077 -33.98 -22.96 31.20
C LYS A 1077 -35.42 -23.44 31.03
N ALA A 1078 -36.28 -22.63 30.40
CA ALA A 1078 -37.70 -22.97 30.21
C ALA A 1078 -37.89 -24.30 29.45
N GLU A 1079 -37.10 -24.56 28.40
CA GLU A 1079 -37.16 -25.83 27.66
C GLU A 1079 -36.61 -27.02 28.48
N THR A 1080 -35.60 -26.82 29.34
CA THR A 1080 -35.18 -27.89 30.29
C THR A 1080 -36.19 -28.16 31.41
N GLU A 1081 -36.94 -27.15 31.86
CA GLU A 1081 -38.01 -27.29 32.86
C GLU A 1081 -39.26 -27.94 32.26
N ARG A 1082 -39.52 -27.72 30.96
CA ARG A 1082 -40.60 -28.35 30.19
C ARG A 1082 -40.48 -29.87 30.08
N PHE A 1083 -39.27 -30.43 30.13
CA PHE A 1083 -39.01 -31.87 29.99
C PHE A 1083 -38.35 -32.44 31.27
N PRO A 1084 -39.08 -32.50 32.39
CA PRO A 1084 -38.50 -32.76 33.72
C PRO A 1084 -37.81 -34.14 33.81
N ASN A 1085 -38.35 -35.16 33.15
CA ASN A 1085 -37.85 -36.54 33.20
C ASN A 1085 -36.68 -36.82 32.23
N ALA A 1086 -36.30 -35.85 31.38
CA ALA A 1086 -35.38 -36.09 30.28
C ALA A 1086 -33.88 -36.01 30.65
N ASP A 1087 -33.08 -36.92 30.10
CA ASP A 1087 -31.62 -36.74 29.90
C ASP A 1087 -31.36 -35.46 29.07
N LEU A 1088 -30.31 -34.70 29.41
CA LEU A 1088 -29.86 -33.58 28.58
C LEU A 1088 -28.65 -34.01 27.73
N VAL A 1089 -28.79 -33.89 26.40
CA VAL A 1089 -27.73 -34.22 25.45
C VAL A 1089 -27.44 -33.00 24.57
N TRP A 1090 -26.17 -32.61 24.45
CA TRP A 1090 -25.74 -31.75 23.35
C TRP A 1090 -25.31 -32.62 22.17
N CYS A 1091 -25.96 -32.43 21.02
CA CYS A 1091 -25.58 -33.09 19.77
C CYS A 1091 -25.04 -32.08 18.75
N GLN A 1092 -23.85 -32.34 18.23
CA GLN A 1092 -23.20 -31.54 17.20
C GLN A 1092 -22.51 -32.44 16.15
N GLU A 1093 -22.22 -31.89 14.98
CA GLU A 1093 -21.50 -32.64 13.94
C GLU A 1093 -19.98 -32.40 13.97
N GLU A 1094 -19.51 -31.38 14.67
CA GLU A 1094 -18.08 -31.08 14.84
C GLU A 1094 -17.42 -32.02 15.85
N HIS A 1095 -16.11 -32.23 15.69
CA HIS A 1095 -15.26 -32.94 16.65
C HIS A 1095 -15.40 -32.38 18.07
N LYS A 1096 -15.27 -33.22 19.09
CA LYS A 1096 -15.55 -32.86 20.49
C LYS A 1096 -14.75 -31.68 21.04
N ASN A 1097 -13.55 -31.43 20.50
CA ASN A 1097 -12.66 -30.30 20.81
C ASN A 1097 -12.85 -29.10 19.86
N GLN A 1098 -13.97 -29.04 19.14
CA GLN A 1098 -14.34 -28.06 18.12
C GLN A 1098 -15.86 -27.82 18.23
N GLY A 1099 -16.41 -26.92 17.41
CA GLY A 1099 -17.86 -26.70 17.42
C GLY A 1099 -18.30 -25.88 18.62
N TYR A 1100 -19.18 -26.46 19.44
CA TYR A 1100 -20.00 -25.73 20.40
C TYR A 1100 -19.93 -26.28 21.83
N TYR A 1101 -19.63 -27.57 21.98
CA TYR A 1101 -19.83 -28.32 23.22
C TYR A 1101 -19.22 -27.67 24.46
N ASP A 1102 -17.92 -27.35 24.44
CA ASP A 1102 -17.23 -26.83 25.63
C ASP A 1102 -17.71 -25.41 26.04
N TYR A 1103 -18.29 -24.66 25.11
CA TYR A 1103 -18.94 -23.36 25.40
C TYR A 1103 -20.36 -23.53 25.95
N VAL A 1104 -21.21 -24.35 25.32
CA VAL A 1104 -22.63 -24.49 25.72
C VAL A 1104 -22.82 -25.38 26.96
N LYS A 1105 -21.98 -26.41 27.15
CA LYS A 1105 -22.09 -27.37 28.25
C LYS A 1105 -22.16 -26.72 29.63
N PRO A 1106 -21.24 -25.82 30.05
CA PRO A 1106 -21.33 -25.22 31.38
C PRO A 1106 -22.56 -24.32 31.50
N ARG A 1107 -22.93 -23.58 30.45
CA ARG A 1107 -24.10 -22.70 30.41
C ARG A 1107 -25.43 -23.46 30.57
N ILE A 1108 -25.59 -24.61 29.92
CA ILE A 1108 -26.76 -25.52 30.09
C ILE A 1108 -26.76 -26.17 31.49
N ARG A 1109 -25.59 -26.41 32.09
CA ARG A 1109 -25.54 -26.83 33.51
C ARG A 1109 -25.95 -25.69 34.44
N THR A 1110 -25.61 -24.44 34.14
CA THR A 1110 -26.01 -23.27 34.95
C THR A 1110 -27.52 -23.02 34.92
N THR A 1111 -28.21 -23.19 33.78
CA THR A 1111 -29.69 -23.10 33.73
C THR A 1111 -30.38 -24.13 34.62
N THR A 1112 -29.76 -25.29 34.83
CA THR A 1112 -30.28 -26.40 35.66
C THR A 1112 -29.66 -26.47 37.06
N GLN A 1113 -29.04 -25.38 37.54
CA GLN A 1113 -28.35 -25.31 38.85
C GLN A 1113 -27.33 -26.45 39.06
N LYS A 1114 -26.75 -26.95 37.97
CA LYS A 1114 -25.80 -28.06 37.86
C LYS A 1114 -26.35 -29.43 38.28
N ALA A 1115 -27.68 -29.53 38.48
CA ALA A 1115 -28.38 -30.73 38.98
C ALA A 1115 -28.50 -31.86 37.95
N LYS A 1116 -28.46 -31.56 36.64
CA LYS A 1116 -28.38 -32.58 35.57
C LYS A 1116 -26.99 -32.60 34.91
N PRO A 1117 -26.48 -33.76 34.50
CA PRO A 1117 -25.36 -33.84 33.55
C PRO A 1117 -25.80 -33.34 32.16
N VAL A 1118 -24.82 -32.96 31.34
CA VAL A 1118 -25.04 -32.61 29.91
C VAL A 1118 -24.11 -33.49 29.08
N TRP A 1119 -24.71 -34.52 28.49
CA TRP A 1119 -24.02 -35.54 27.70
C TRP A 1119 -23.59 -35.02 26.34
N TYR A 1120 -22.72 -35.78 25.68
CA TYR A 1120 -22.17 -35.44 24.36
C TYR A 1120 -22.54 -36.50 23.33
N ALA A 1121 -23.11 -36.07 22.21
CA ALA A 1121 -23.17 -36.83 20.97
C ALA A 1121 -22.47 -36.03 19.85
N GLY A 1122 -21.49 -36.63 19.20
CA GLY A 1122 -20.78 -36.01 18.08
C GLY A 1122 -19.53 -36.79 17.67
N ARG A 1123 -18.63 -36.14 16.93
CA ARG A 1123 -17.37 -36.74 16.49
C ARG A 1123 -16.33 -36.76 17.63
N ASP A 1124 -15.36 -37.67 17.59
CA ASP A 1124 -14.28 -37.72 18.59
C ASP A 1124 -13.43 -36.42 18.57
N PRO A 1125 -12.51 -36.19 19.52
CA PRO A 1125 -11.52 -35.14 19.37
C PRO A 1125 -10.63 -35.36 18.14
N ALA A 1126 -10.37 -34.32 17.36
CA ALA A 1126 -9.45 -34.36 16.22
C ALA A 1126 -8.67 -33.04 16.03
N ALA A 1127 -7.47 -33.14 15.44
CA ALA A 1127 -6.63 -32.00 15.11
C ALA A 1127 -7.09 -31.28 13.82
N ALA A 1128 -7.51 -32.05 12.81
CA ALA A 1128 -8.08 -31.53 11.58
C ALA A 1128 -9.58 -31.20 11.76
N PRO A 1129 -10.14 -30.20 11.05
CA PRO A 1129 -11.58 -29.89 11.17
C PRO A 1129 -12.53 -31.00 10.70
N ALA A 1130 -12.16 -31.72 9.63
CA ALA A 1130 -12.93 -32.82 9.07
C ALA A 1130 -12.01 -33.89 8.48
N THR A 1131 -12.47 -35.14 8.43
CA THR A 1131 -11.79 -36.19 7.69
C THR A 1131 -11.86 -35.95 6.18
N GLY A 1132 -10.74 -36.15 5.47
CA GLY A 1132 -10.70 -36.14 4.01
C GLY A 1132 -11.30 -37.39 3.35
N ASN A 1133 -11.72 -38.39 4.14
CA ASN A 1133 -12.26 -39.65 3.64
C ASN A 1133 -13.78 -39.72 3.83
N LYS A 1134 -14.53 -39.67 2.71
CA LYS A 1134 -16.01 -39.66 2.72
C LYS A 1134 -16.66 -40.87 3.40
N ASN A 1135 -16.05 -42.06 3.34
CA ASN A 1135 -16.59 -43.22 4.06
C ASN A 1135 -16.42 -43.08 5.58
N THR A 1136 -15.28 -42.56 6.01
CA THR A 1136 -15.01 -42.25 7.43
C THR A 1136 -15.99 -41.20 7.95
N HIS A 1137 -16.24 -40.14 7.17
CA HIS A 1137 -17.24 -39.11 7.48
C HIS A 1137 -18.65 -39.69 7.73
N LEU A 1138 -19.06 -40.70 6.95
CA LEU A 1138 -20.35 -41.38 7.09
C LEU A 1138 -20.40 -42.36 8.27
N ILE A 1139 -19.27 -43.01 8.60
CA ILE A 1139 -19.14 -43.86 9.80
C ILE A 1139 -19.22 -43.00 11.07
N GLU A 1140 -18.50 -41.88 11.10
CA GLU A 1140 -18.57 -40.86 12.16
C GLU A 1140 -20.00 -40.36 12.38
N LEU A 1141 -20.70 -39.99 11.29
CA LEU A 1141 -22.09 -39.53 11.31
C LEU A 1141 -23.02 -40.58 11.93
N ARG A 1142 -22.98 -41.82 11.41
CA ARG A 1142 -23.81 -42.91 11.94
C ARG A 1142 -23.56 -43.14 13.43
N ARG A 1143 -22.28 -43.22 13.84
CA ARG A 1143 -21.90 -43.50 15.23
C ARG A 1143 -22.38 -42.42 16.21
N PHE A 1144 -22.38 -41.14 15.83
CA PHE A 1144 -22.91 -40.11 16.72
C PHE A 1144 -24.45 -40.07 16.75
N LEU A 1145 -25.12 -40.36 15.62
CA LEU A 1145 -26.57 -40.55 15.59
C LEU A 1145 -27.01 -41.76 16.44
N ASP A 1146 -26.27 -42.86 16.38
CA ASP A 1146 -26.47 -44.03 17.26
C ASP A 1146 -26.34 -43.63 18.73
N THR A 1147 -25.31 -42.84 19.07
CA THR A 1147 -25.07 -42.35 20.44
C THR A 1147 -26.20 -41.41 20.91
N ALA A 1148 -26.69 -40.53 20.04
CA ALA A 1148 -27.76 -39.58 20.37
C ALA A 1148 -29.09 -40.29 20.68
N PHE A 1149 -29.48 -41.27 19.87
CA PHE A 1149 -30.78 -41.95 19.97
C PHE A 1149 -30.79 -43.27 20.76
N HIS A 1150 -29.63 -43.86 21.09
CA HIS A 1150 -29.58 -44.99 22.01
C HIS A 1150 -29.83 -44.50 23.44
N LEU A 1151 -31.05 -44.71 23.95
CA LEU A 1151 -31.49 -44.21 25.25
C LEU A 1151 -30.57 -44.62 26.41
N ASP A 1152 -29.94 -45.80 26.32
CA ASP A 1152 -29.12 -46.34 27.41
C ASP A 1152 -27.63 -45.94 27.32
N ALA A 1153 -27.23 -45.16 26.31
CA ALA A 1153 -25.83 -44.84 25.98
C ALA A 1153 -24.99 -44.15 27.08
N PHE A 1154 -25.63 -43.59 28.10
CA PHE A 1154 -24.96 -42.86 29.19
C PHE A 1154 -25.18 -43.48 30.58
N ARG A 1155 -25.83 -44.64 30.69
CA ARG A 1155 -26.10 -45.28 32.00
C ARG A 1155 -24.82 -45.61 32.76
N ASP A 1156 -23.79 -46.10 32.07
CA ASP A 1156 -22.50 -46.46 32.66
C ASP A 1156 -21.61 -45.23 32.98
N GLN A 1157 -22.16 -44.01 32.86
CA GLN A 1157 -21.48 -42.74 33.15
C GLN A 1157 -22.21 -41.89 34.22
N GLN A 1158 -23.37 -42.35 34.71
CA GLN A 1158 -24.13 -41.75 35.82
C GLN A 1158 -23.55 -42.13 37.19
#